data_AF-A0A938GQB8-F1
#
_entry.id   AF-A0A938GQB8-F1
#
_cell.length_a   1.000
_cell.length_b   1.000
_cell.length_c   1.000
_cell.angle_alpha   90.00
_cell.angle_beta   90.00
_cell.angle_gamma   90.00
#
_symmetry.space_group_name_H-M   'P 1'
#
loop_
_entity.id
_entity.type
_entity.pdbx_description
1 polymer ?
#
loop_
_entity_poly.entity_id
_entity_poly.type
_entity_poly.pdbx_seq_one_letter_code
_entity_poly.pdbx_strand_id
1 'polypeptide(L)'
;MIHFHKRAEIPAIRSLIAAVLTLSLGMGGQCLASDAKGPVLRSTPFALTTEDRTWWAFQPVLAPSVPAAGSASSRIDQLLEVPLKQLGIPPNPLATRRQIIRRAYQDVIGLPPSYEAVVAFEKDASPDAWTKVVDGLLASPRFGEKWARHWLDLARYAESNGYERDGPKPHAWRYRDYVIRSFNADKPYNQFIREQVAGDELADAMIEAGAPRDQAWRDSIIATGFLRLHVWDDEPDSTIAAEFDDLDDVLSTTGTAVLGMTFNCARCHDHKYDPISQRDYYSLLAFFRSMEPYGQHHKGGGGRGSGVITRPLTGPDEVRVWQETRSRKLQEVEMRLKSLEGDARKSVEAELQRLRDEPPPWDVALAASGTGSSAKPTHILLRGRADAPGDAVEPAFPVALRLSFNDLSAVAPGTNGLGRRTLFARWLTDSGNPLTARVIVNRVWQRYFGSGLVPTPDDFGRTGLPPTHPELLDHLASELMAQGWKLKALHRAILLSEAYRRSTAIDNAPGREKDEDNRWFWRQNLRRLDAEAIRDGMLLVSGRLSLKMEGPSVFVSLPKAVHGTQDSEGKGWGESPLEEQDRRSIYLVVKRALKIPFLEAYDFPACSVSVGQRPSTTIAPQALMSLNDEFAQKQAMALASRVT
;
A
#
# COMPACT_ATOMS: atom_id res chain seq x y z
N MET A 1 25.25 54.91 9.89
CA MET A 1 25.49 56.09 9.02
C MET A 1 26.50 55.65 7.95
N ILE A 2 26.38 56.14 6.70
CA ILE A 2 27.13 55.80 5.46
C ILE A 2 26.50 54.63 4.67
N HIS A 3 25.51 54.88 3.78
CA HIS A 3 25.55 55.35 2.38
C HIS A 3 25.95 54.29 1.33
N PHE A 4 24.94 53.78 0.62
CA PHE A 4 25.06 53.07 -0.65
C PHE A 4 25.31 54.05 -1.80
N HIS A 5 26.17 53.68 -2.75
CA HIS A 5 26.30 54.35 -4.06
C HIS A 5 25.92 53.39 -5.20
N LYS A 6 25.36 54.03 -6.23
CA LYS A 6 24.63 53.53 -7.40
C LYS A 6 25.45 52.59 -8.30
N ARG A 7 24.77 51.60 -8.91
CA ARG A 7 25.24 50.92 -10.14
C ARG A 7 24.50 51.49 -11.36
N ALA A 8 25.26 51.73 -12.42
CA ALA A 8 24.83 52.22 -13.71
C ALA A 8 24.19 51.11 -14.57
N GLU A 9 23.25 51.51 -15.43
CA GLU A 9 22.53 50.71 -16.42
C GLU A 9 23.36 50.52 -17.70
N ILE A 10 23.30 49.33 -18.32
CA ILE A 10 23.77 49.09 -19.70
C ILE A 10 22.68 48.31 -20.48
N PRO A 11 22.02 48.93 -21.49
CA PRO A 11 20.95 48.31 -22.26
C PRO A 11 21.48 47.65 -23.55
N ALA A 12 21.83 46.36 -23.50
CA ALA A 12 22.23 45.62 -24.71
C ALA A 12 21.79 44.13 -24.75
N ILE A 13 21.02 43.65 -23.78
CA ILE A 13 20.68 42.21 -23.67
C ILE A 13 19.23 41.88 -24.09
N ARG A 14 18.43 42.87 -24.47
CA ARG A 14 17.02 42.63 -24.86
C ARG A 14 16.79 42.24 -26.33
N SER A 15 17.77 42.43 -27.23
CA SER A 15 17.56 42.20 -28.66
C SER A 15 18.06 40.84 -29.19
N LEU A 16 18.76 40.04 -28.38
CA LEU A 16 19.23 38.71 -28.81
C LEU A 16 18.25 37.56 -28.49
N ILE A 17 17.30 37.76 -27.58
CA ILE A 17 16.34 36.71 -27.16
C ILE A 17 15.17 36.59 -28.16
N ALA A 18 14.90 37.63 -28.96
CA ALA A 18 13.77 37.62 -29.90
C ALA A 18 14.05 36.91 -31.24
N ALA A 19 15.33 36.66 -31.59
CA ALA A 19 15.69 36.12 -32.91
C ALA A 19 15.91 34.60 -32.96
N VAL A 20 15.96 33.91 -31.82
CA VAL A 20 16.09 32.43 -31.75
C VAL A 20 14.71 31.74 -31.66
N LEU A 21 13.63 32.51 -31.55
CA LEU A 21 12.27 32.01 -31.36
C LEU A 21 11.42 31.94 -32.65
N THR A 22 12.00 32.17 -33.84
CA THR A 22 11.23 32.28 -35.10
C THR A 22 11.71 31.39 -36.25
N LEU A 23 12.57 30.39 -35.99
CA LEU A 23 13.10 29.50 -37.03
C LEU A 23 13.02 28.00 -36.69
N SER A 24 11.87 27.56 -36.17
CA SER A 24 11.51 26.14 -36.08
C SER A 24 10.00 25.87 -36.30
N LEU A 25 9.30 26.80 -36.94
CA LEU A 25 7.94 26.60 -37.48
C LEU A 25 8.05 26.03 -38.90
N GLY A 26 8.22 24.72 -39.00
CA GLY A 26 8.20 24.03 -40.28
C GLY A 26 8.30 22.53 -40.09
N MET A 27 7.14 21.85 -40.19
CA MET A 27 6.93 20.40 -40.06
C MET A 27 6.73 19.88 -38.63
N GLY A 28 5.68 20.37 -37.97
CA GLY A 28 5.04 19.67 -36.85
C GLY A 28 3.90 18.80 -37.37
N GLY A 29 4.05 17.48 -37.31
CA GLY A 29 2.93 16.55 -37.40
C GLY A 29 1.92 16.86 -36.30
N GLN A 30 0.64 16.67 -36.60
CA GLN A 30 -0.46 16.87 -35.67
C GLN A 30 -0.38 15.87 -34.50
N CYS A 31 0.42 16.21 -33.48
CA CYS A 31 0.19 15.74 -32.13
C CYS A 31 -1.14 16.34 -31.68
N LEU A 32 -2.08 15.50 -31.26
CA LEU A 32 -3.22 15.89 -30.45
C LEU A 32 -2.68 16.40 -29.10
N ALA A 33 -2.17 17.62 -29.09
CA ALA A 33 -2.02 18.40 -27.88
C ALA A 33 -3.44 18.61 -27.35
N SER A 34 -3.78 17.99 -26.23
CA SER A 34 -4.97 18.40 -25.50
C SER A 34 -4.81 19.86 -25.15
N ASP A 35 -5.74 20.72 -25.57
CA ASP A 35 -5.97 22.07 -25.04
C ASP A 35 -6.44 22.03 -23.56
N ALA A 36 -5.86 21.12 -22.76
CA ALA A 36 -6.18 20.95 -21.35
C ALA A 36 -5.57 22.12 -20.58
N LYS A 37 -6.34 23.20 -20.48
CA LYS A 37 -6.15 24.19 -19.42
C LYS A 37 -6.08 23.41 -18.10
N GLY A 38 -5.00 23.58 -17.35
CA GLY A 38 -4.82 22.94 -16.04
C GLY A 38 -5.99 23.22 -15.09
N PRO A 39 -6.09 22.49 -13.97
CA PRO A 39 -7.26 22.57 -13.10
C PRO A 39 -7.46 24.00 -12.57
N VAL A 40 -8.70 24.48 -12.62
CA VAL A 40 -9.08 25.83 -12.20
C VAL A 40 -9.31 25.84 -10.69
N LEU A 41 -8.90 26.92 -10.03
CA LEU A 41 -9.17 27.14 -8.61
C LEU A 41 -10.68 27.11 -8.33
N ARG A 42 -11.09 26.41 -7.26
CA ARG A 42 -12.48 26.43 -6.80
C ARG A 42 -12.87 27.81 -6.25
N SER A 43 -14.12 28.19 -6.47
CA SER A 43 -14.72 29.40 -5.89
C SER A 43 -15.02 29.22 -4.40
N THR A 44 -15.03 30.34 -3.67
CA THR A 44 -15.55 30.44 -2.30
C THR A 44 -16.86 31.25 -2.32
N PRO A 45 -18.01 30.72 -1.84
CA PRO A 45 -18.18 29.46 -1.11
C PRO A 45 -18.07 28.22 -2.01
N PHE A 46 -17.76 27.07 -1.39
CA PHE A 46 -17.68 25.79 -2.09
C PHE A 46 -19.02 25.44 -2.77
N ALA A 47 -18.95 25.11 -4.05
CA ALA A 47 -20.07 24.58 -4.82
C ALA A 47 -19.57 23.53 -5.80
N LEU A 48 -20.38 22.49 -6.04
CA LEU A 48 -20.13 21.52 -7.11
C LEU A 48 -20.48 22.13 -8.47
N THR A 49 -19.55 22.09 -9.39
CA THR A 49 -19.73 22.56 -10.78
C THR A 49 -20.32 21.45 -11.65
N THR A 50 -20.85 21.82 -12.82
CA THR A 50 -21.26 20.83 -13.83
C THR A 50 -20.09 19.93 -14.23
N GLU A 51 -18.90 20.51 -14.39
CA GLU A 51 -17.69 19.76 -14.74
C GLU A 51 -17.31 18.73 -13.66
N ASP A 52 -17.53 19.03 -12.37
CA ASP A 52 -17.26 18.07 -11.28
C ASP A 52 -18.18 16.86 -11.42
N ARG A 53 -19.45 17.12 -11.77
CA ARG A 53 -20.47 16.08 -11.94
C ARG A 53 -20.26 15.25 -13.20
N THR A 54 -19.50 15.74 -14.18
CA THR A 54 -19.18 15.01 -15.42
C THR A 54 -17.74 14.50 -15.46
N TRP A 55 -16.97 14.65 -14.37
CA TRP A 55 -15.61 14.12 -14.31
C TRP A 55 -15.63 12.59 -14.41
N TRP A 56 -14.77 12.04 -15.27
CA TRP A 56 -14.78 10.61 -15.64
C TRP A 56 -14.67 9.68 -14.42
N ALA A 57 -13.82 10.03 -13.45
CA ALA A 57 -13.58 9.19 -12.26
C ALA A 57 -14.76 9.17 -11.29
N PHE A 58 -15.65 10.17 -11.39
CA PHE A 58 -16.86 10.29 -10.59
C PHE A 58 -18.11 9.89 -11.39
N GLN A 59 -17.96 9.21 -12.53
CA GLN A 59 -19.07 8.56 -13.20
C GLN A 59 -19.20 7.12 -12.72
N PRO A 60 -20.41 6.53 -12.69
CA PRO A 60 -20.59 5.10 -12.46
C PRO A 60 -19.70 4.26 -13.38
N VAL A 61 -19.27 3.09 -12.90
CA VAL A 61 -18.53 2.13 -13.75
C VAL A 61 -19.52 1.46 -14.69
N LEU A 62 -19.32 1.62 -16.00
CA LEU A 62 -20.21 1.04 -17.02
C LEU A 62 -19.47 -0.01 -17.82
N ALA A 63 -20.06 -1.19 -17.99
CA ALA A 63 -19.51 -2.19 -18.90
C ALA A 63 -19.60 -1.66 -20.35
N PRO A 64 -18.48 -1.42 -21.06
CA PRO A 64 -18.53 -0.84 -22.39
C PRO A 64 -19.09 -1.82 -23.41
N SER A 65 -19.71 -1.29 -24.47
CA SER A 65 -20.05 -2.08 -25.66
C SER A 65 -18.77 -2.47 -26.39
N VAL A 66 -18.46 -3.77 -26.42
CA VAL A 66 -17.25 -4.26 -27.10
C VAL A 66 -17.54 -4.41 -28.60
N PRO A 67 -16.64 -3.95 -29.50
CA PRO A 67 -16.78 -4.17 -30.94
C PRO A 67 -16.94 -5.66 -31.28
N ALA A 68 -17.58 -5.98 -32.41
CA ALA A 68 -17.74 -7.36 -32.87
C ALA A 68 -16.39 -8.09 -32.94
N ALA A 69 -16.37 -9.38 -32.58
CA ALA A 69 -15.17 -10.21 -32.50
C ALA A 69 -14.37 -10.17 -33.83
N GLY A 70 -13.27 -9.41 -33.82
CA GLY A 70 -12.28 -9.40 -34.89
C GLY A 70 -11.23 -10.50 -34.69
N SER A 71 -10.03 -10.30 -35.24
CA SER A 71 -8.88 -11.23 -35.09
C SER A 71 -8.27 -11.28 -33.67
N ALA A 72 -8.68 -10.38 -32.78
CA ALA A 72 -8.15 -10.25 -31.43
C ALA A 72 -8.62 -11.41 -30.50
N SER A 73 -7.68 -12.02 -29.78
CA SER A 73 -7.94 -13.20 -28.95
C SER A 73 -8.62 -12.95 -27.60
N SER A 74 -8.74 -11.69 -27.15
CA SER A 74 -9.43 -11.34 -25.90
C SER A 74 -10.12 -9.98 -25.96
N ARG A 75 -11.04 -9.71 -25.03
CA ARG A 75 -11.68 -8.38 -24.90
C ARG A 75 -10.67 -7.27 -24.57
N ILE A 76 -9.63 -7.58 -23.80
CA ILE A 76 -8.52 -6.64 -23.52
C ILE A 76 -7.87 -6.23 -24.83
N ASP A 77 -7.55 -7.21 -25.68
CA ASP A 77 -6.88 -6.95 -26.96
C ASP A 77 -7.79 -6.20 -27.93
N GLN A 78 -9.09 -6.51 -27.96
CA GLN A 78 -10.07 -5.78 -28.77
C GLN A 78 -10.13 -4.29 -28.39
N LEU A 79 -10.17 -3.97 -27.09
CA LEU A 79 -10.23 -2.59 -26.60
C LEU A 79 -8.91 -1.84 -26.80
N LEU A 80 -7.76 -2.52 -26.80
CA LEU A 80 -6.47 -1.93 -27.13
C LEU A 80 -6.29 -1.70 -28.64
N GLU A 81 -6.86 -2.56 -29.48
CA GLU A 81 -6.71 -2.46 -30.94
C GLU A 81 -7.41 -1.22 -31.53
N VAL A 82 -8.50 -0.77 -30.92
CA VAL A 82 -9.28 0.39 -31.41
C VAL A 82 -8.40 1.65 -31.53
N PRO A 83 -7.77 2.16 -30.46
CA PRO A 83 -6.92 3.35 -30.57
C PRO A 83 -5.66 3.09 -31.40
N LEU A 84 -5.07 1.89 -31.35
CA LEU A 84 -3.91 1.54 -32.16
C LEU A 84 -4.21 1.63 -33.67
N LYS A 85 -5.37 1.15 -34.11
CA LYS A 85 -5.83 1.28 -35.50
C LYS A 85 -6.05 2.74 -35.89
N GLN A 86 -6.67 3.54 -35.01
CA GLN A 86 -6.87 4.98 -35.26
C GLN A 86 -5.55 5.75 -35.41
N LEU A 87 -4.53 5.37 -34.63
CA LEU A 87 -3.20 5.97 -34.70
C LEU A 87 -2.34 5.38 -35.84
N GLY A 88 -2.79 4.30 -36.49
CA GLY A 88 -2.01 3.58 -37.49
C GLY A 88 -0.74 2.96 -36.91
N ILE A 89 -0.80 2.47 -35.67
CA ILE A 89 0.30 1.78 -34.99
C ILE A 89 -0.03 0.29 -34.95
N PRO A 90 0.66 -0.57 -35.72
CA PRO A 90 0.45 -2.01 -35.61
C PRO A 90 1.01 -2.52 -34.26
N PRO A 91 0.33 -3.47 -33.59
CA PRO A 91 0.91 -4.13 -32.43
C PRO A 91 2.17 -4.93 -32.78
N ASN A 92 3.10 -5.03 -31.83
CA ASN A 92 4.25 -5.90 -31.96
C ASN A 92 3.87 -7.40 -32.01
N PRO A 93 4.73 -8.25 -32.62
CA PRO A 93 4.56 -9.69 -32.55
C PRO A 93 4.67 -10.19 -31.09
N LEU A 94 4.20 -11.41 -30.86
CA LEU A 94 4.35 -12.08 -29.57
C LEU A 94 5.83 -12.30 -29.23
N ALA A 95 6.15 -12.24 -27.94
CA ALA A 95 7.45 -12.60 -27.42
C ALA A 95 7.72 -14.10 -27.60
N THR A 96 9.00 -14.47 -27.67
CA THR A 96 9.40 -15.89 -27.67
C THR A 96 8.96 -16.58 -26.38
N ARG A 97 8.79 -17.92 -26.44
CA ARG A 97 8.42 -18.73 -25.26
C ARG A 97 9.37 -18.51 -24.08
N ARG A 98 10.68 -18.40 -24.35
CA ARG A 98 11.69 -18.08 -23.34
C ARG A 98 11.49 -16.72 -22.67
N GLN A 99 11.23 -15.70 -23.47
CA GLN A 99 11.04 -14.34 -22.96
C GLN A 99 9.79 -14.27 -22.08
N ILE A 100 8.69 -14.88 -22.52
CA ILE A 100 7.43 -14.75 -21.82
C ILE A 100 7.40 -15.54 -20.50
N ILE A 101 7.94 -16.76 -20.45
CA ILE A 101 7.99 -17.51 -19.18
C ILE A 101 8.86 -16.80 -18.14
N ARG A 102 10.01 -16.23 -18.54
CA ARG A 102 10.88 -15.46 -17.64
C ARG A 102 10.17 -14.23 -17.09
N ARG A 103 9.42 -13.52 -17.94
CA ARG A 103 8.60 -12.37 -17.56
C ARG A 103 7.52 -12.78 -16.55
N ALA A 104 6.76 -13.82 -16.87
CA ALA A 104 5.67 -14.33 -16.02
C ALA A 104 6.14 -14.68 -14.61
N TYR A 105 7.26 -15.41 -14.51
CA TYR A 105 7.82 -15.83 -13.24
C TYR A 105 8.25 -14.63 -12.37
N GLN A 106 8.92 -13.64 -12.96
CA GLN A 106 9.30 -12.42 -12.26
C GLN A 106 8.09 -11.56 -11.86
N ASP A 107 7.08 -11.47 -12.73
CA ASP A 107 5.90 -10.66 -12.49
C ASP A 107 4.98 -11.26 -11.44
N VAL A 108 4.72 -12.56 -11.53
CA VAL A 108 3.67 -13.24 -10.75
C VAL A 108 4.19 -13.73 -9.41
N ILE A 109 5.43 -14.24 -9.35
CA ILE A 109 6.00 -14.80 -8.11
C ILE A 109 7.30 -14.12 -7.65
N GLY A 110 7.88 -13.23 -8.46
CA GLY A 110 9.07 -12.45 -8.10
C GLY A 110 10.36 -13.26 -8.03
N LEU A 111 10.42 -14.39 -8.72
CA LEU A 111 11.59 -15.27 -8.81
C LEU A 111 11.77 -15.69 -10.28
N PRO A 112 13.00 -15.91 -10.78
CA PRO A 112 13.20 -16.44 -12.12
C PRO A 112 12.75 -17.92 -12.22
N PRO A 113 12.38 -18.41 -13.43
CA PRO A 113 12.08 -19.82 -13.63
C PRO A 113 13.33 -20.70 -13.53
N SER A 114 13.14 -21.97 -13.17
CA SER A 114 14.21 -22.97 -13.30
C SER A 114 14.50 -23.26 -14.78
N TYR A 115 15.68 -23.82 -15.05
CA TYR A 115 16.05 -24.23 -16.41
C TYR A 115 15.06 -25.27 -16.97
N GLU A 116 14.67 -26.24 -16.16
CA GLU A 116 13.74 -27.32 -16.50
C GLU A 116 12.36 -26.75 -16.85
N ALA A 117 11.87 -25.76 -16.10
CA ALA A 117 10.60 -25.10 -16.37
C ALA A 117 10.62 -24.37 -17.72
N VAL A 118 11.73 -23.70 -18.05
CA VAL A 118 11.91 -23.04 -19.36
C VAL A 118 11.89 -24.08 -20.49
N VAL A 119 12.69 -25.14 -20.37
CA VAL A 119 12.79 -26.19 -21.41
C VAL A 119 11.47 -26.92 -21.59
N ALA A 120 10.77 -27.26 -20.49
CA ALA A 120 9.47 -27.90 -20.54
C ALA A 120 8.44 -27.03 -21.27
N PHE A 121 8.38 -25.74 -20.93
CA PHE A 121 7.48 -24.82 -21.60
C PHE A 121 7.86 -24.60 -23.07
N GLU A 122 9.15 -24.55 -23.43
CA GLU A 122 9.56 -24.41 -24.83
C GLU A 122 9.15 -25.60 -25.69
N LYS A 123 9.16 -26.81 -25.13
CA LYS A 123 8.80 -28.06 -25.82
C LYS A 123 7.31 -28.36 -25.83
N ASP A 124 6.52 -27.75 -24.95
CA ASP A 124 5.09 -28.02 -24.86
C ASP A 124 4.32 -27.40 -26.05
N ALA A 125 3.97 -28.22 -27.04
CA ALA A 125 3.22 -27.80 -28.22
C ALA A 125 1.70 -27.69 -27.97
N SER A 126 1.21 -27.95 -26.76
CA SER A 126 -0.23 -27.91 -26.49
C SER A 126 -0.80 -26.49 -26.63
N PRO A 127 -2.04 -26.33 -27.13
CA PRO A 127 -2.64 -25.01 -27.31
C PRO A 127 -2.86 -24.26 -25.99
N ASP A 128 -2.96 -25.00 -24.89
CA ASP A 128 -3.15 -24.51 -23.52
C ASP A 128 -1.84 -24.40 -22.72
N ALA A 129 -0.67 -24.60 -23.33
CA ALA A 129 0.62 -24.61 -22.64
C ALA A 129 0.89 -23.31 -21.85
N TRP A 130 0.54 -22.15 -22.43
CA TRP A 130 0.67 -20.87 -21.74
C TRP A 130 -0.30 -20.74 -20.56
N THR A 131 -1.54 -21.20 -20.75
CA THR A 131 -2.56 -21.22 -19.70
C THR A 131 -2.11 -22.05 -18.50
N LYS A 132 -1.52 -23.23 -18.72
CA LYS A 132 -0.94 -24.06 -17.65
C LYS A 132 0.12 -23.34 -16.84
N VAL A 133 1.02 -22.59 -17.51
CA VAL A 133 2.04 -21.78 -16.83
C VAL A 133 1.41 -20.69 -15.98
N VAL A 134 0.44 -19.95 -16.53
CA VAL A 134 -0.27 -18.88 -15.81
C VAL A 134 -0.99 -19.43 -14.59
N ASP A 135 -1.78 -20.49 -14.76
CA ASP A 135 -2.58 -21.08 -13.70
C ASP A 135 -1.69 -21.68 -12.60
N GLY A 136 -0.57 -22.32 -12.97
CA GLY A 136 0.43 -22.81 -12.01
C GLY A 136 1.11 -21.69 -11.21
N LEU A 137 1.43 -20.56 -11.85
CA LEU A 137 2.04 -19.41 -11.17
C LEU A 137 1.04 -18.73 -10.21
N LEU A 138 -0.23 -18.58 -10.61
CA LEU A 138 -1.28 -18.01 -9.76
C LEU A 138 -1.67 -18.93 -8.60
N ALA A 139 -1.53 -20.25 -8.77
CA ALA A 139 -1.73 -21.23 -7.70
C ALA A 139 -0.57 -21.29 -6.69
N SER A 140 0.62 -20.81 -7.08
CA SER A 140 1.81 -20.82 -6.22
C SER A 140 1.61 -19.97 -4.97
N PRO A 141 2.01 -20.42 -3.76
CA PRO A 141 1.97 -19.60 -2.55
C PRO A 141 2.94 -18.40 -2.61
N ARG A 142 3.86 -18.40 -3.58
CA ARG A 142 4.78 -17.29 -3.86
C ARG A 142 4.06 -16.10 -4.51
N PHE A 143 2.86 -16.31 -5.06
CA PHE A 143 2.01 -15.25 -5.60
C PHE A 143 1.69 -14.21 -4.51
N GLY A 144 1.19 -14.67 -3.36
CA GLY A 144 0.86 -13.79 -2.23
C GLY A 144 2.08 -13.02 -1.72
N GLU A 145 3.27 -13.63 -1.70
CA GLU A 145 4.51 -12.94 -1.30
C GLU A 145 4.97 -11.89 -2.32
N LYS A 146 4.70 -12.06 -3.62
CA LYS A 146 4.99 -11.03 -4.63
C LYS A 146 3.98 -9.90 -4.52
N TRP A 147 2.69 -10.21 -4.52
CA TRP A 147 1.63 -9.21 -4.62
C TRP A 147 1.35 -8.49 -3.30
N ALA A 148 1.59 -9.13 -2.15
CA ALA A 148 1.50 -8.45 -0.86
C ALA A 148 2.43 -7.26 -0.75
N ARG A 149 3.63 -7.30 -1.35
CA ARG A 149 4.59 -6.17 -1.31
C ARG A 149 3.98 -4.88 -1.85
N HIS A 150 3.23 -4.98 -2.94
CA HIS A 150 2.59 -3.82 -3.54
C HIS A 150 1.50 -3.22 -2.65
N TRP A 151 0.80 -4.06 -1.87
CA TRP A 151 -0.13 -3.57 -0.86
C TRP A 151 0.58 -3.01 0.37
N LEU A 152 1.68 -3.63 0.80
CA LEU A 152 2.46 -3.19 1.95
C LEU A 152 3.12 -1.81 1.71
N ASP A 153 3.48 -1.49 0.47
CA ASP A 153 3.90 -0.13 0.07
C ASP A 153 2.78 0.89 0.30
N LEU A 154 1.53 0.54 -0.05
CA LEU A 154 0.36 1.40 0.16
C LEU A 154 0.02 1.55 1.64
N ALA A 155 0.11 0.46 2.39
CA ALA A 155 -0.11 0.42 3.84
C ALA A 155 1.05 1.03 4.65
N ARG A 156 2.13 1.46 3.98
CA ARG A 156 3.35 2.00 4.61
C ARG A 156 3.92 1.05 5.66
N TYR A 157 3.94 -0.23 5.34
CA TYR A 157 4.32 -1.25 6.30
C TYR A 157 5.72 -1.00 6.84
N ALA A 158 5.80 -0.87 8.16
CA ALA A 158 7.04 -0.89 8.92
C ALA A 158 6.75 -1.46 10.31
N GLU A 159 7.77 -2.05 10.91
CA GLU A 159 7.73 -2.64 12.24
C GLU A 159 8.34 -1.70 13.29
N SER A 160 8.44 -0.41 12.96
CA SER A 160 8.97 0.63 13.83
C SER A 160 8.27 1.98 13.64
N ASN A 161 8.38 2.87 14.63
CA ASN A 161 7.61 4.11 14.70
C ASN A 161 8.06 5.19 13.70
N GLY A 162 9.37 5.36 13.50
CA GLY A 162 9.94 6.30 12.54
C GLY A 162 9.82 7.79 12.86
N TYR A 163 9.56 8.15 14.13
CA TYR A 163 9.58 9.53 14.60
C TYR A 163 10.82 9.80 15.48
N GLU A 164 10.78 10.76 16.39
CA GLU A 164 11.87 11.10 17.34
C GLU A 164 12.52 9.88 17.98
N ARG A 165 11.73 8.83 18.27
CA ARG A 165 12.23 7.51 18.65
C ARG A 165 11.67 6.42 17.75
N ASP A 166 12.57 5.70 17.07
CA ASP A 166 12.21 4.58 16.18
C ASP A 166 11.97 3.26 16.94
N GLY A 167 11.07 3.31 17.92
CA GLY A 167 10.65 2.18 18.74
C GLY A 167 9.92 1.10 17.92
N PRO A 168 9.93 -0.18 18.36
CA PRO A 168 9.30 -1.27 17.63
C PRO A 168 7.77 -1.22 17.70
N LYS A 169 7.10 -1.64 16.63
CA LYS A 169 5.67 -1.94 16.59
C LYS A 169 5.47 -3.45 16.76
N PRO A 170 5.23 -3.95 17.99
CA PRO A 170 5.20 -5.38 18.25
C PRO A 170 4.09 -6.07 17.45
N HIS A 171 4.37 -7.28 16.96
CA HIS A 171 3.43 -8.12 16.19
C HIS A 171 2.97 -7.56 14.83
N ALA A 172 3.56 -6.47 14.33
CA ALA A 172 3.27 -5.92 13.01
C ALA A 172 3.45 -6.95 11.88
N TRP A 173 4.42 -7.86 11.99
CA TRP A 173 4.63 -8.98 11.04
C TRP A 173 3.38 -9.85 10.79
N ARG A 174 2.44 -9.94 11.75
CA ARG A 174 1.19 -10.67 11.54
C ARG A 174 0.31 -10.02 10.47
N TYR A 175 0.35 -8.69 10.35
CA TYR A 175 -0.34 -7.96 9.29
C TYR A 175 0.23 -8.33 7.92
N ARG A 176 1.56 -8.34 7.76
CA ARG A 176 2.21 -8.80 6.53
C ARG A 176 1.74 -10.22 6.16
N ASP A 177 1.74 -11.14 7.12
CA ASP A 177 1.33 -12.52 6.87
C ASP A 177 -0.15 -12.62 6.50
N TYR A 178 -1.02 -11.83 7.14
CA TYR A 178 -2.43 -11.71 6.76
C TYR A 178 -2.60 -11.24 5.31
N VAL A 179 -1.81 -10.25 4.87
CA VAL A 179 -1.86 -9.76 3.49
C VAL A 179 -1.44 -10.90 2.54
N ILE A 180 -0.31 -11.56 2.81
CA ILE A 180 0.17 -12.70 2.01
C ILE A 180 -0.91 -13.80 1.90
N ARG A 181 -1.50 -14.21 3.03
CA ARG A 181 -2.58 -15.21 3.06
C ARG A 181 -3.80 -14.77 2.27
N SER A 182 -4.21 -13.50 2.40
CA SER A 182 -5.38 -12.97 1.71
C SER A 182 -5.22 -13.01 0.18
N PHE A 183 -4.05 -12.63 -0.34
CA PHE A 183 -3.76 -12.75 -1.78
C PHE A 183 -3.65 -14.21 -2.23
N ASN A 184 -3.02 -15.09 -1.45
CA ASN A 184 -2.90 -16.51 -1.79
C ASN A 184 -4.25 -17.23 -1.82
N ALA A 185 -5.13 -16.94 -0.87
CA ALA A 185 -6.49 -17.47 -0.80
C ALA A 185 -7.45 -16.83 -1.82
N ASP A 186 -6.97 -15.85 -2.60
CA ASP A 186 -7.78 -15.05 -3.51
C ASP A 186 -9.02 -14.47 -2.79
N LYS A 187 -8.80 -13.91 -1.60
CA LYS A 187 -9.84 -13.25 -0.82
C LYS A 187 -10.49 -12.16 -1.70
N PRO A 188 -11.84 -12.10 -1.77
CA PRO A 188 -12.51 -11.01 -2.48
C PRO A 188 -11.94 -9.65 -2.06
N TYR A 189 -11.49 -8.84 -3.01
CA TYR A 189 -10.80 -7.58 -2.70
C TYR A 189 -11.69 -6.62 -1.89
N ASN A 190 -13.00 -6.60 -2.15
CA ASN A 190 -13.96 -5.88 -1.32
C ASN A 190 -13.95 -6.34 0.15
N GLN A 191 -13.91 -7.65 0.40
CA GLN A 191 -13.80 -8.17 1.76
C GLN A 191 -12.46 -7.81 2.40
N PHE A 192 -11.36 -7.94 1.65
CA PHE A 192 -10.04 -7.53 2.10
C PHE A 192 -10.00 -6.05 2.55
N ILE A 193 -10.55 -5.13 1.75
CA ILE A 193 -10.67 -3.71 2.09
C ILE A 193 -11.58 -3.48 3.31
N ARG A 194 -12.69 -4.19 3.42
CA ARG A 194 -13.58 -4.07 4.58
C ARG A 194 -12.87 -4.45 5.87
N GLU A 195 -12.07 -5.51 5.84
CA GLU A 195 -11.27 -5.94 6.98
C GLU A 195 -10.17 -4.92 7.34
N GLN A 196 -9.55 -4.24 6.35
CA GLN A 196 -8.55 -3.19 6.64
C GLN A 196 -9.12 -2.07 7.51
N VAL A 197 -10.35 -1.65 7.20
CA VAL A 197 -10.97 -0.46 7.78
C VAL A 197 -11.80 -0.79 9.03
N ALA A 198 -12.43 -1.96 9.07
CA ALA A 198 -13.42 -2.32 10.08
C ALA A 198 -13.31 -3.78 10.56
N GLY A 199 -12.21 -4.46 10.29
CA GLY A 199 -12.09 -5.89 10.58
C GLY A 199 -12.27 -6.27 12.05
N ASP A 200 -12.00 -5.36 12.98
CA ASP A 200 -12.25 -5.56 14.41
C ASP A 200 -13.75 -5.48 14.73
N GLU A 201 -14.48 -4.52 14.16
CA GLU A 201 -15.95 -4.43 14.25
C GLU A 201 -16.64 -5.64 13.57
N LEU A 202 -16.11 -6.11 12.44
CA LEU A 202 -16.60 -7.31 11.77
C LEU A 202 -16.36 -8.56 12.60
N ALA A 203 -15.19 -8.66 13.27
CA ALA A 203 -14.88 -9.77 14.15
C ALA A 203 -15.78 -9.79 15.39
N ASP A 204 -16.12 -8.62 15.94
CA ASP A 204 -17.09 -8.51 17.04
C ASP A 204 -18.48 -8.97 16.59
N ALA A 205 -18.95 -8.52 15.42
CA ALA A 205 -20.23 -8.96 14.85
C ALA A 205 -20.27 -10.47 14.56
N MET A 206 -19.13 -11.08 14.15
CA MET A 206 -19.02 -12.54 13.99
C MET A 206 -19.25 -13.27 15.32
N ILE A 207 -18.69 -12.77 16.42
CA ILE A 207 -18.90 -13.35 17.76
C ILE A 207 -20.33 -13.19 18.23
N GLU A 208 -20.93 -12.02 18.04
CA GLU A 208 -22.34 -11.77 18.36
C GLU A 208 -23.27 -12.71 17.58
N ALA A 209 -22.91 -13.05 16.34
CA ALA A 209 -23.61 -14.03 15.51
C ALA A 209 -23.31 -15.50 15.85
N GLY A 210 -22.47 -15.79 16.85
CA GLY A 210 -22.12 -17.15 17.27
C GLY A 210 -21.12 -17.86 16.34
N ALA A 211 -20.39 -17.13 15.49
CA ALA A 211 -19.38 -17.70 14.62
C ALA A 211 -18.16 -18.23 15.41
N PRO A 212 -17.45 -19.26 14.91
CA PRO A 212 -16.23 -19.75 15.54
C PRO A 212 -15.09 -18.73 15.45
N ARG A 213 -14.20 -18.75 16.45
CA ARG A 213 -12.95 -17.97 16.50
C ARG A 213 -11.83 -18.61 15.67
N ASP A 214 -12.12 -18.89 14.41
CA ASP A 214 -11.17 -19.53 13.50
C ASP A 214 -10.18 -18.54 12.86
N GLN A 215 -9.43 -18.97 11.85
CA GLN A 215 -8.46 -18.12 11.18
C GLN A 215 -9.11 -16.90 10.49
N ALA A 216 -10.35 -16.99 10.00
CA ALA A 216 -11.02 -15.86 9.37
C ALA A 216 -11.35 -14.77 10.39
N TRP A 217 -11.80 -15.16 11.59
CA TRP A 217 -12.00 -14.23 12.71
C TRP A 217 -10.68 -13.56 13.12
N ARG A 218 -9.60 -14.34 13.27
CA ARG A 218 -8.27 -13.81 13.60
C ARG A 218 -7.75 -12.84 12.55
N ASP A 219 -7.89 -13.22 11.28
CA ASP A 219 -7.50 -12.40 10.12
C ASP A 219 -8.26 -11.08 10.08
N SER A 220 -9.57 -11.10 10.38
CA SER A 220 -10.40 -9.89 10.47
C SER A 220 -9.83 -8.90 11.52
N ILE A 221 -9.41 -9.37 12.69
CA ILE A 221 -8.75 -8.51 13.69
C ILE A 221 -7.40 -8.00 13.18
N ILE A 222 -6.54 -8.91 12.70
CA ILE A 222 -5.18 -8.59 12.24
C ILE A 222 -5.19 -7.54 11.12
N ALA A 223 -6.18 -7.59 10.22
CA ALA A 223 -6.32 -6.67 9.10
C ALA A 223 -6.37 -5.19 9.53
N THR A 224 -6.90 -4.89 10.71
CA THR A 224 -6.97 -3.52 11.22
C THR A 224 -5.63 -2.97 11.68
N GLY A 225 -4.57 -3.78 11.66
CA GLY A 225 -3.19 -3.31 11.72
C GLY A 225 -2.91 -2.22 10.68
N PHE A 226 -3.61 -2.22 9.53
CA PHE A 226 -3.57 -1.14 8.53
C PHE A 226 -3.74 0.25 9.12
N LEU A 227 -4.65 0.41 10.09
CA LEU A 227 -4.94 1.69 10.75
C LEU A 227 -3.86 2.09 11.78
N ARG A 228 -2.95 1.18 12.11
CA ARG A 228 -1.90 1.32 13.13
C ARG A 228 -0.49 1.41 12.56
N LEU A 229 -0.34 1.29 11.24
CA LEU A 229 0.99 1.25 10.60
C LEU A 229 1.63 2.64 10.45
N HIS A 230 0.92 3.73 10.70
CA HIS A 230 1.45 5.09 10.57
C HIS A 230 2.64 5.41 11.50
N VAL A 231 3.27 6.55 11.25
CA VAL A 231 4.35 7.08 12.10
C VAL A 231 3.75 7.48 13.45
N TRP A 232 4.37 7.08 14.56
CA TRP A 232 3.88 7.43 15.89
C TRP A 232 4.81 8.41 16.58
N ASP A 233 4.23 9.51 17.06
CA ASP A 233 4.84 10.40 18.03
C ASP A 233 4.55 9.86 19.44
N ASP A 234 5.59 9.45 20.16
CA ASP A 234 5.48 8.92 21.51
C ASP A 234 5.58 9.99 22.61
N GLU A 235 6.03 11.20 22.27
CA GLU A 235 6.15 12.38 23.16
C GLU A 235 5.50 13.64 22.55
N PRO A 236 4.22 13.60 22.16
CA PRO A 236 3.61 14.76 21.53
C PRO A 236 3.45 15.93 22.51
N ASP A 237 3.88 17.12 22.07
CA ASP A 237 3.66 18.38 22.77
C ASP A 237 2.15 18.65 23.01
N SER A 238 1.31 18.20 22.09
CA SER A 238 -0.15 18.30 22.16
C SER A 238 -0.79 16.97 21.77
N THR A 239 -1.39 16.29 22.75
CA THR A 239 -2.08 15.02 22.54
C THR A 239 -3.29 15.14 21.61
N ILE A 240 -3.94 16.31 21.58
CA ILE A 240 -5.06 16.57 20.67
C ILE A 240 -4.56 16.77 19.24
N ALA A 241 -3.45 17.48 19.04
CA ALA A 241 -2.85 17.64 17.71
C ALA A 241 -2.42 16.27 17.15
N ALA A 242 -1.70 15.48 17.95
CA ALA A 242 -1.28 14.13 17.58
C ALA A 242 -2.47 13.23 17.23
N GLU A 243 -3.57 13.28 18.00
CA GLU A 243 -4.79 12.54 17.68
C GLU A 243 -5.35 12.89 16.29
N PHE A 244 -5.32 14.16 15.89
CA PHE A 244 -5.78 14.57 14.55
C PHE A 244 -4.75 14.26 13.45
N ASP A 245 -3.46 14.24 13.74
CA ASP A 245 -2.43 13.80 12.79
C ASP A 245 -2.52 12.30 12.52
N ASP A 246 -2.73 11.47 13.54
CA ASP A 246 -3.00 10.03 13.41
C ASP A 246 -4.23 9.79 12.51
N LEU A 247 -5.31 10.55 12.73
CA LEU A 247 -6.55 10.44 11.97
C LEU A 247 -6.41 10.93 10.53
N ASP A 248 -5.66 12.01 10.30
CA ASP A 248 -5.31 12.50 8.96
C ASP A 248 -4.52 11.47 8.17
N ASP A 249 -3.54 10.84 8.82
CA ASP A 249 -2.78 9.76 8.21
C ASP A 249 -3.71 8.59 7.85
N VAL A 250 -4.53 8.08 8.76
CA VAL A 250 -5.49 7.00 8.48
C VAL A 250 -6.39 7.33 7.29
N LEU A 251 -6.97 8.54 7.28
CA LEU A 251 -7.88 8.99 6.23
C LEU A 251 -7.15 9.12 4.87
N SER A 252 -5.98 9.77 4.85
CA SER A 252 -5.21 9.98 3.63
C SER A 252 -4.75 8.66 3.01
N THR A 253 -4.27 7.73 3.83
CA THR A 253 -3.89 6.37 3.37
C THR A 253 -5.07 5.65 2.75
N THR A 254 -6.21 5.66 3.44
CA THR A 254 -7.40 4.95 2.98
C THR A 254 -7.88 5.57 1.67
N GLY A 255 -7.89 6.90 1.60
CA GLY A 255 -8.23 7.65 0.39
C GLY A 255 -7.32 7.36 -0.80
N THR A 256 -6.00 7.45 -0.62
CA THR A 256 -5.05 7.22 -1.70
C THR A 256 -4.97 5.74 -2.10
N ALA A 257 -4.88 4.83 -1.13
CA ALA A 257 -4.72 3.39 -1.40
C ALA A 257 -5.97 2.77 -2.05
N VAL A 258 -7.17 3.16 -1.58
CA VAL A 258 -8.44 2.53 -2.00
C VAL A 258 -9.16 3.35 -3.07
N LEU A 259 -9.26 4.67 -2.90
CA LEU A 259 -10.00 5.55 -3.80
C LEU A 259 -9.13 6.26 -4.83
N GLY A 260 -7.80 6.23 -4.69
CA GLY A 260 -6.90 6.99 -5.56
C GLY A 260 -7.17 8.49 -5.49
N MET A 261 -7.52 9.00 -4.31
CA MET A 261 -7.87 10.42 -4.10
C MET A 261 -7.01 11.02 -2.99
N THR A 262 -6.59 12.27 -3.17
CA THR A 262 -5.85 13.04 -2.16
C THR A 262 -6.80 13.94 -1.37
N PHE A 263 -7.09 13.58 -0.12
CA PHE A 263 -8.00 14.36 0.72
C PHE A 263 -7.29 15.44 1.56
N ASN A 264 -5.97 15.36 1.74
CA ASN A 264 -5.24 16.16 2.75
C ASN A 264 -5.35 17.68 2.58
N CYS A 265 -5.44 18.20 1.34
CA CYS A 265 -5.62 19.66 1.16
C CYS A 265 -6.92 20.15 1.81
N ALA A 266 -7.95 19.28 1.87
CA ALA A 266 -9.24 19.59 2.46
C ALA A 266 -9.19 19.73 4.00
N ARG A 267 -8.07 19.40 4.65
CA ARG A 267 -7.88 19.54 6.10
C ARG A 267 -7.98 21.00 6.55
N CYS A 268 -7.31 21.90 5.85
CA CYS A 268 -7.17 23.30 6.27
C CYS A 268 -8.17 24.25 5.59
N HIS A 269 -8.62 23.92 4.39
CA HIS A 269 -9.53 24.70 3.56
C HIS A 269 -10.21 23.77 2.55
N ASP A 270 -11.26 24.19 1.84
CA ASP A 270 -11.84 23.38 0.76
C ASP A 270 -10.79 22.98 -0.28
N HIS A 271 -10.84 21.75 -0.79
CA HIS A 271 -9.81 21.27 -1.71
C HIS A 271 -9.68 22.21 -2.93
N LYS A 272 -8.43 22.53 -3.29
CA LYS A 272 -8.13 23.59 -4.26
C LYS A 272 -8.70 23.33 -5.67
N TYR A 273 -8.82 22.05 -6.03
CA TYR A 273 -9.21 21.58 -7.36
C TYR A 273 -10.34 20.54 -7.29
N ASP A 274 -10.12 19.44 -6.59
CA ASP A 274 -11.12 18.38 -6.41
C ASP A 274 -12.40 18.83 -5.69
N PRO A 275 -13.55 18.20 -6.01
CA PRO A 275 -14.85 18.52 -5.42
C PRO A 275 -15.01 17.94 -4.00
N ILE A 276 -14.05 18.24 -3.13
CA ILE A 276 -14.01 17.83 -1.73
C ILE A 276 -13.99 19.10 -0.87
N SER A 277 -15.05 19.33 -0.10
CA SER A 277 -15.08 20.42 0.87
C SER A 277 -14.33 20.06 2.15
N GLN A 278 -13.97 21.07 2.95
CA GLN A 278 -13.43 20.84 4.29
C GLN A 278 -14.44 20.09 5.17
N ARG A 279 -15.74 20.34 4.98
CA ARG A 279 -16.81 19.60 5.66
C ARG A 279 -16.79 18.12 5.27
N ASP A 280 -16.62 17.79 3.99
CA ASP A 280 -16.51 16.39 3.54
C ASP A 280 -15.31 15.68 4.18
N TYR A 281 -14.17 16.35 4.30
CA TYR A 281 -12.97 15.81 4.97
C TYR A 281 -13.24 15.45 6.43
N TYR A 282 -13.79 16.38 7.22
CA TYR A 282 -14.06 16.11 8.64
C TYR A 282 -15.22 15.12 8.83
N SER A 283 -16.21 15.08 7.93
CA SER A 283 -17.24 14.05 7.91
C SER A 283 -16.69 12.66 7.59
N LEU A 284 -15.67 12.54 6.74
CA LEU A 284 -14.96 11.28 6.54
C LEU A 284 -14.14 10.88 7.77
N LEU A 285 -13.42 11.83 8.36
CA LEU A 285 -12.62 11.63 9.56
C LEU A 285 -13.49 11.13 10.74
N ALA A 286 -14.73 11.60 10.84
CA ALA A 286 -15.70 11.19 11.86
C ALA A 286 -16.01 9.69 11.91
N PHE A 287 -15.77 8.93 10.83
CA PHE A 287 -15.89 7.47 10.83
C PHE A 287 -14.82 6.78 11.69
N PHE A 288 -13.65 7.39 11.85
CA PHE A 288 -12.51 6.82 12.60
C PHE A 288 -12.44 7.28 14.06
N ARG A 289 -13.30 8.22 14.46
CA ARG A 289 -13.33 8.81 15.82
C ARG A 289 -13.86 7.88 16.92
N SER A 290 -14.21 6.65 16.57
CA SER A 290 -14.51 5.55 17.51
C SER A 290 -13.29 4.68 17.82
N MET A 291 -12.11 4.97 17.25
CA MET A 291 -10.88 4.23 17.49
C MET A 291 -10.11 4.80 18.70
N GLU A 292 -9.58 3.91 19.54
CA GLU A 292 -8.67 4.28 20.63
C GLU A 292 -7.37 4.87 20.05
N PRO A 293 -6.95 6.10 20.40
CA PRO A 293 -5.76 6.72 19.81
C PRO A 293 -4.46 6.09 20.33
N TYR A 294 -3.35 6.33 19.64
CA TYR A 294 -2.05 6.10 20.24
C TYR A 294 -1.83 7.12 21.38
N GLY A 295 -1.21 6.67 22.47
CA GLY A 295 -0.63 7.58 23.45
C GLY A 295 -1.50 8.19 24.56
N GLN A 296 -2.78 7.80 24.74
CA GLN A 296 -3.67 8.48 25.72
C GLN A 296 -3.56 8.04 27.19
N HIS A 297 -2.69 7.09 27.55
CA HIS A 297 -2.47 6.72 28.96
C HIS A 297 -1.13 7.27 29.47
N HIS A 298 -1.22 8.37 30.22
CA HIS A 298 -0.11 8.99 30.96
C HIS A 298 0.14 8.25 32.28
N LYS A 299 1.04 7.26 32.29
CA LYS A 299 1.66 6.81 33.54
C LYS A 299 3.17 6.96 33.44
N GLY A 300 3.68 8.05 34.02
CA GLY A 300 5.11 8.35 34.18
C GLY A 300 5.54 9.57 33.36
N GLY A 301 6.02 10.61 34.03
CA GLY A 301 6.55 11.82 33.38
C GLY A 301 7.75 11.48 32.47
N GLY A 302 7.67 11.89 31.21
CA GLY A 302 8.61 11.57 30.12
C GLY A 302 7.94 10.70 29.06
N GLY A 303 7.01 11.29 28.31
CA GLY A 303 5.95 10.65 27.53
C GLY A 303 6.25 9.25 26.97
N ARG A 304 5.72 8.24 27.64
CA ARG A 304 5.43 6.96 27.00
C ARG A 304 3.94 6.87 26.91
N GLY A 305 3.39 7.41 25.84
CA GLY A 305 1.99 7.23 25.52
C GLY A 305 1.66 5.73 25.42
N SER A 306 0.98 5.17 26.42
CA SER A 306 0.60 3.75 26.43
C SER A 306 -0.83 3.54 25.92
N GLY A 307 -1.08 3.79 24.63
CA GLY A 307 -2.36 3.40 24.02
C GLY A 307 -2.47 1.87 23.88
N VAL A 308 -3.68 1.31 23.91
CA VAL A 308 -3.92 -0.11 23.57
C VAL A 308 -3.73 -0.30 22.07
N ILE A 309 -2.50 -0.60 21.66
CA ILE A 309 -2.11 -0.81 20.27
C ILE A 309 -2.23 -2.27 19.80
N THR A 310 -2.41 -3.19 20.75
CA THR A 310 -2.55 -4.61 20.46
C THR A 310 -3.90 -5.14 20.90
N ARG A 311 -4.48 -6.03 20.11
CA ARG A 311 -5.71 -6.75 20.45
C ARG A 311 -5.41 -8.24 20.67
N PRO A 312 -5.92 -8.85 21.75
CA PRO A 312 -5.93 -10.30 21.94
C PRO A 312 -6.61 -11.01 20.78
N LEU A 313 -6.01 -12.10 20.29
CA LEU A 313 -6.65 -13.02 19.35
C LEU A 313 -7.41 -14.12 20.11
N THR A 314 -8.21 -13.69 21.09
CA THR A 314 -9.17 -14.52 21.82
C THR A 314 -10.40 -13.67 22.22
N GLY A 315 -11.42 -14.30 22.80
CA GLY A 315 -12.63 -13.63 23.26
C GLY A 315 -12.44 -12.76 24.50
N PRO A 316 -13.27 -11.71 24.68
CA PRO A 316 -13.19 -10.80 25.82
C PRO A 316 -13.41 -11.51 27.17
N ASP A 317 -14.26 -12.55 27.22
CA ASP A 317 -14.49 -13.31 28.44
C ASP A 317 -13.26 -14.11 28.88
N GLU A 318 -12.53 -14.72 27.95
CA GLU A 318 -11.27 -15.43 28.24
C GLU A 318 -10.20 -14.47 28.76
N VAL A 319 -10.12 -13.28 28.15
CA VAL A 319 -9.24 -12.20 28.61
C VAL A 319 -9.59 -11.77 30.02
N ARG A 320 -10.88 -11.51 30.30
CA ARG A 320 -11.36 -11.12 31.63
C ARG A 320 -11.03 -12.18 32.68
N VAL A 321 -11.36 -13.44 32.44
CA VAL A 321 -11.13 -14.55 33.38
C VAL A 321 -9.62 -14.73 33.68
N TRP A 322 -8.76 -14.65 32.66
CA TRP A 322 -7.33 -14.75 32.86
C TRP A 322 -6.76 -13.54 33.61
N GLN A 323 -7.20 -12.32 33.29
CA GLN A 323 -6.77 -11.11 34.00
C GLN A 323 -7.19 -11.12 35.47
N GLU A 324 -8.42 -11.53 35.78
CA GLU A 324 -8.90 -11.70 37.16
C GLU A 324 -8.09 -12.76 37.90
N THR A 325 -7.84 -13.91 37.26
CA THR A 325 -7.05 -15.00 37.82
C THR A 325 -5.61 -14.57 38.10
N ARG A 326 -4.97 -13.90 37.14
CA ARG A 326 -3.60 -13.38 37.29
C ARG A 326 -3.53 -12.30 38.37
N SER A 327 -4.48 -11.38 38.40
CA SER A 327 -4.53 -10.32 39.42
C SER A 327 -4.67 -10.90 40.83
N ARG A 328 -5.52 -11.92 41.00
CA ARG A 328 -5.65 -12.63 42.28
C ARG A 328 -4.35 -13.33 42.69
N LYS A 329 -3.68 -14.04 41.77
CA LYS A 329 -2.37 -14.67 42.04
C LYS A 329 -1.31 -13.63 42.43
N LEU A 330 -1.25 -12.51 41.72
CA LEU A 330 -0.30 -11.42 42.02
C LEU A 330 -0.56 -10.83 43.41
N GLN A 331 -1.82 -10.56 43.77
CA GLN A 331 -2.18 -10.07 45.10
C GLN A 331 -1.79 -11.06 46.21
N GLU A 332 -2.02 -12.35 46.01
CA GLU A 332 -1.65 -13.39 46.96
C GLU A 332 -0.13 -13.44 47.20
N VAL A 333 0.67 -13.40 46.12
CA VAL A 333 2.13 -13.41 46.20
C VAL A 333 2.66 -12.10 46.79
N GLU A 334 2.08 -10.95 46.45
CA GLU A 334 2.45 -9.65 47.04
C GLU A 334 2.13 -9.59 48.54
N MET A 335 1.04 -10.22 49.01
CA MET A 335 0.75 -10.36 50.43
C MET A 335 1.77 -11.26 51.13
N ARG A 336 2.11 -12.42 50.54
CA ARG A 336 3.16 -13.32 51.06
C ARG A 336 4.50 -12.61 51.16
N LEU A 337 4.84 -11.76 50.18
CA LEU A 337 6.10 -11.04 50.17
C LEU A 337 6.25 -10.04 51.33
N LYS A 338 5.14 -9.47 51.82
CA LYS A 338 5.15 -8.51 52.94
C LYS A 338 5.52 -9.14 54.28
N SER A 339 5.33 -10.44 54.46
CA SER A 339 5.58 -11.15 55.73
C SER A 339 6.87 -11.98 55.75
N LEU A 340 7.73 -11.87 54.72
CA LEU A 340 8.93 -12.68 54.56
C LEU A 340 10.23 -11.86 54.58
N GLU A 341 11.27 -12.44 55.18
CA GLU A 341 12.64 -11.91 55.25
C GLU A 341 13.65 -12.94 54.72
N GLY A 342 14.89 -12.51 54.48
CA GLY A 342 16.00 -13.40 54.08
C GLY A 342 15.79 -14.10 52.73
N ASP A 343 16.28 -15.34 52.60
CA ASP A 343 16.24 -16.08 51.33
C ASP A 343 14.82 -16.51 50.91
N ALA A 344 13.90 -16.65 51.86
CA ALA A 344 12.48 -16.90 51.57
C ALA A 344 11.85 -15.73 50.80
N ARG A 345 12.25 -14.49 51.12
CA ARG A 345 11.81 -13.29 50.42
C ARG A 345 12.27 -13.30 48.95
N LYS A 346 13.55 -13.59 48.70
CA LYS A 346 14.12 -13.64 47.34
C LYS A 346 13.41 -14.65 46.44
N SER A 347 13.07 -15.83 46.99
CA SER A 347 12.32 -16.85 46.25
C SER A 347 10.94 -16.37 45.84
N VAL A 348 10.24 -15.63 46.72
CA VAL A 348 8.91 -15.09 46.45
C VAL A 348 8.98 -13.87 45.52
N GLU A 349 10.03 -13.06 45.57
CA GLU A 349 10.29 -12.00 44.57
C GLU A 349 10.48 -12.58 43.17
N ALA A 350 11.21 -13.70 43.04
CA ALA A 350 11.35 -14.41 41.77
C ALA A 350 10.03 -15.07 41.30
N GLU A 351 9.20 -15.57 42.22
CA GLU A 351 7.83 -16.03 41.91
C GLU A 351 6.95 -14.88 41.40
N LEU A 352 6.96 -13.73 42.09
CA LEU A 352 6.22 -12.53 41.70
C LEU A 352 6.66 -12.03 40.33
N GLN A 353 7.96 -12.00 40.07
CA GLN A 353 8.50 -11.58 38.78
C GLN A 353 8.07 -12.55 37.67
N ARG A 354 8.12 -13.87 37.89
CA ARG A 354 7.62 -14.87 36.93
C ARG A 354 6.14 -14.71 36.62
N LEU A 355 5.29 -14.42 37.61
CA LEU A 355 3.87 -14.14 37.38
C LEU A 355 3.62 -12.81 36.65
N ARG A 356 4.46 -11.81 36.89
CA ARG A 356 4.42 -10.54 36.15
C ARG A 356 4.83 -10.74 34.69
N ASP A 357 5.82 -11.60 34.44
CA ASP A 357 6.33 -11.90 33.10
C ASP A 357 5.56 -13.02 32.38
N GLU A 358 4.59 -13.67 33.05
CA GLU A 358 3.76 -14.74 32.47
C GLU A 358 2.97 -14.20 31.26
N PRO A 359 3.27 -14.66 30.03
CA PRO A 359 2.54 -14.22 28.86
C PRO A 359 1.12 -14.76 28.89
N PRO A 360 0.16 -14.05 28.31
CA PRO A 360 -1.18 -14.59 28.14
C PRO A 360 -1.15 -15.86 27.27
N PRO A 361 -2.09 -16.81 27.47
CA PRO A 361 -2.15 -18.07 26.72
C PRO A 361 -2.73 -17.91 25.29
N TRP A 362 -2.68 -16.70 24.73
CA TRP A 362 -3.18 -16.39 23.40
C TRP A 362 -2.20 -15.49 22.66
N ASP A 363 -2.29 -15.56 21.33
CA ASP A 363 -1.59 -14.63 20.46
C ASP A 363 -2.19 -13.22 20.53
N VAL A 364 -1.37 -12.22 20.26
CA VAL A 364 -1.79 -10.82 20.11
C VAL A 364 -1.37 -10.30 18.73
N ALA A 365 -2.12 -9.31 18.24
CA ALA A 365 -1.83 -8.63 16.98
C ALA A 365 -1.84 -7.11 17.17
N LEU A 366 -1.01 -6.40 16.40
CA LEU A 366 -1.14 -4.96 16.20
C LEU A 366 -2.46 -4.70 15.48
N ALA A 367 -3.40 -4.03 16.14
CA ALA A 367 -4.77 -3.91 15.64
C ALA A 367 -5.46 -2.64 16.16
N ALA A 368 -6.51 -2.22 15.47
CA ALA A 368 -7.43 -1.22 16.00
C ALA A 368 -8.18 -1.78 17.21
N SER A 369 -8.60 -0.88 18.09
CA SER A 369 -9.50 -1.18 19.19
C SER A 369 -10.47 -0.01 19.31
N GLY A 370 -11.75 -0.31 19.50
CA GLY A 370 -12.76 0.73 19.66
C GLY A 370 -12.75 1.32 21.07
N THR A 371 -13.20 2.58 21.20
CA THR A 371 -13.41 3.25 22.50
C THR A 371 -14.72 2.82 23.19
N GLY A 372 -15.41 1.80 22.67
CA GLY A 372 -16.76 1.40 23.09
C GLY A 372 -17.86 2.27 22.47
N SER A 373 -18.92 2.57 23.24
CA SER A 373 -20.15 3.21 22.74
C SER A 373 -20.08 4.73 22.57
N SER A 374 -19.02 5.42 23.00
CA SER A 374 -18.90 6.89 22.91
C SER A 374 -17.80 7.33 21.96
N ALA A 375 -18.11 7.46 20.66
CA ALA A 375 -17.24 8.14 19.72
C ALA A 375 -17.11 9.63 20.08
N LYS A 376 -15.90 10.19 20.05
CA LYS A 376 -15.70 11.62 20.34
C LYS A 376 -16.35 12.48 19.24
N PRO A 377 -17.04 13.60 19.56
CA PRO A 377 -17.56 14.52 18.56
C PRO A 377 -16.47 15.00 17.58
N THR A 378 -16.86 15.29 16.35
CA THR A 378 -15.96 15.79 15.31
C THR A 378 -16.38 17.20 14.92
N HIS A 379 -15.42 18.11 14.84
CA HIS A 379 -15.64 19.49 14.42
C HIS A 379 -14.74 19.80 13.23
N ILE A 380 -15.18 20.72 12.38
CA ILE A 380 -14.33 21.32 11.37
C ILE A 380 -13.25 22.13 12.08
N LEU A 381 -11.97 21.80 11.88
CA LEU A 381 -10.90 22.57 12.48
C LEU A 381 -10.56 23.79 11.61
N LEU A 382 -10.63 24.98 12.20
CA LEU A 382 -10.36 26.21 11.47
C LEU A 382 -8.89 26.25 11.07
N ARG A 383 -8.62 26.24 9.75
CA ARG A 383 -7.26 26.12 9.18
C ARG A 383 -6.52 24.85 9.63
N GLY A 384 -7.26 23.77 9.95
CA GLY A 384 -6.68 22.50 10.37
C GLY A 384 -6.14 22.48 11.81
N ARG A 385 -6.38 23.53 12.59
CA ARG A 385 -5.87 23.69 13.96
C ARG A 385 -6.71 22.93 14.99
N ALA A 386 -6.09 21.96 15.65
CA ALA A 386 -6.75 21.12 16.68
C ALA A 386 -7.31 21.91 17.88
N ASP A 387 -6.73 23.08 18.18
CA ASP A 387 -7.15 23.98 19.25
C ASP A 387 -8.24 24.99 18.83
N ALA A 388 -8.67 24.98 17.56
CA ALA A 388 -9.66 25.89 17.01
C ALA A 388 -10.83 25.13 16.35
N PRO A 389 -11.66 24.42 17.13
CA PRO A 389 -12.84 23.74 16.61
C PRO A 389 -13.90 24.76 16.15
N GLY A 390 -14.43 24.55 14.95
CA GLY A 390 -15.58 25.24 14.38
C GLY A 390 -16.85 24.37 14.47
N ASP A 391 -17.65 24.37 13.42
CA ASP A 391 -18.93 23.64 13.39
C ASP A 391 -18.76 22.13 13.60
N ALA A 392 -19.69 21.53 14.35
CA ALA A 392 -19.79 20.07 14.47
C ALA A 392 -20.20 19.42 13.14
N VAL A 393 -19.68 18.21 12.90
CA VAL A 393 -20.01 17.39 11.74
C VAL A 393 -20.30 15.95 12.14
N GLU A 394 -21.23 15.34 11.43
CA GLU A 394 -21.52 13.91 11.54
C GLU A 394 -20.81 13.12 10.42
N PRO A 395 -20.64 11.79 10.60
CA PRO A 395 -20.13 10.93 9.55
C PRO A 395 -20.95 11.03 8.26
N ALA A 396 -20.29 11.32 7.14
CA ALA A 396 -20.94 11.43 5.84
C ALA A 396 -19.93 11.20 4.70
N PHE A 397 -20.43 10.73 3.56
CA PHE A 397 -19.61 10.56 2.35
C PHE A 397 -19.48 11.86 1.55
N PRO A 398 -18.38 12.07 0.79
CA PRO A 398 -18.19 13.26 -0.02
C PRO A 398 -19.31 13.44 -1.04
N VAL A 399 -19.89 14.63 -1.13
CA VAL A 399 -21.07 14.88 -2.00
C VAL A 399 -20.82 14.48 -3.46
N ALA A 400 -19.60 14.67 -3.97
CA ALA A 400 -19.22 14.29 -5.33
C ALA A 400 -19.23 12.77 -5.60
N LEU A 401 -19.15 11.94 -4.55
CA LEU A 401 -19.09 10.47 -4.64
C LEU A 401 -20.38 9.78 -4.17
N ARG A 402 -21.45 10.53 -3.93
CA ARG A 402 -22.76 10.04 -3.44
C ARG A 402 -23.65 9.43 -4.51
N LEU A 403 -23.08 8.70 -5.48
CA LEU A 403 -23.76 8.31 -6.71
C LEU A 403 -24.76 7.16 -6.57
N SER A 404 -24.70 6.35 -5.50
CA SER A 404 -25.58 5.17 -5.40
C SER A 404 -25.91 4.71 -3.98
N PHE A 405 -24.98 4.78 -3.03
CA PHE A 405 -25.19 4.36 -1.65
C PHE A 405 -25.06 5.54 -0.67
N ASN A 406 -26.17 5.95 -0.05
CA ASN A 406 -26.23 7.04 0.92
C ASN A 406 -26.97 6.67 2.21
N ASP A 407 -27.17 5.37 2.48
CA ASP A 407 -27.83 4.95 3.71
C ASP A 407 -26.89 5.14 4.90
N LEU A 408 -27.10 6.22 5.64
CA LEU A 408 -26.39 6.59 6.87
C LEU A 408 -27.20 6.22 8.13
N SER A 409 -28.29 5.46 8.00
CA SER A 409 -29.18 5.14 9.14
C SER A 409 -28.47 4.42 10.29
N ALA A 410 -27.47 3.58 9.97
CA ALA A 410 -26.67 2.86 10.97
C ALA A 410 -25.77 3.76 11.85
N VAL A 411 -25.52 5.00 11.41
CA VAL A 411 -24.67 5.98 12.15
C VAL A 411 -25.47 7.19 12.64
N ALA A 412 -26.80 7.08 12.69
CA ALA A 412 -27.68 8.12 13.20
C ALA A 412 -27.37 8.46 14.68
N PRO A 413 -27.63 9.71 15.12
CA PRO A 413 -27.43 10.11 16.51
C PRO A 413 -28.15 9.15 17.48
N GLY A 414 -27.40 8.57 18.44
CA GLY A 414 -27.93 7.63 19.43
C GLY A 414 -27.73 6.14 19.12
N THR A 415 -27.15 5.77 17.98
CA THR A 415 -26.69 4.39 17.76
C THR A 415 -25.35 4.15 18.46
N ASN A 416 -25.23 3.05 19.20
CA ASN A 416 -23.95 2.63 19.81
C ASN A 416 -22.90 2.52 18.70
N GLY A 417 -21.78 3.24 18.82
CA GLY A 417 -20.80 3.48 17.74
C GLY A 417 -20.08 2.28 17.10
N LEU A 418 -20.50 1.05 17.40
CA LEU A 418 -20.07 -0.18 16.75
C LEU A 418 -20.73 -0.22 15.36
N GLY A 419 -19.97 0.11 14.31
CA GLY A 419 -20.46 0.03 12.93
C GLY A 419 -20.19 1.26 12.07
N ARG A 420 -19.61 2.35 12.61
CA ARG A 420 -19.22 3.52 11.80
C ARG A 420 -18.20 3.12 10.74
N ARG A 421 -17.12 2.46 11.12
CA ARG A 421 -16.11 2.01 10.15
C ARG A 421 -16.64 0.91 9.28
N THR A 422 -17.49 0.02 9.81
CA THR A 422 -18.17 -1.01 9.00
C THR A 422 -19.01 -0.39 7.89
N LEU A 423 -19.74 0.71 8.17
CA LEU A 423 -20.50 1.43 7.16
C LEU A 423 -19.58 2.09 6.12
N PHE A 424 -18.52 2.75 6.57
CA PHE A 424 -17.53 3.35 5.66
C PHE A 424 -16.87 2.30 4.76
N ALA A 425 -16.47 1.17 5.33
CA ALA A 425 -15.93 0.00 4.64
C ALA A 425 -16.89 -0.57 3.58
N ARG A 426 -18.20 -0.62 3.88
CA ARG A 426 -19.23 -1.02 2.92
C ARG A 426 -19.33 -0.02 1.77
N TRP A 427 -19.37 1.28 2.05
CA TRP A 427 -19.40 2.32 1.01
C TRP A 427 -18.15 2.32 0.13
N LEU A 428 -16.96 2.12 0.71
CA LEU A 428 -15.71 1.99 -0.04
C LEU A 428 -15.77 0.87 -1.08
N THR A 429 -16.54 -0.18 -0.81
CA THR A 429 -16.52 -1.43 -1.59
C THR A 429 -17.85 -1.77 -2.24
N ASP A 430 -18.76 -0.79 -2.25
CA ASP A 430 -20.03 -0.87 -2.94
C ASP A 430 -19.80 -0.81 -4.46
N SER A 431 -20.59 -1.55 -5.24
CA SER A 431 -20.46 -1.55 -6.70
C SER A 431 -20.83 -0.22 -7.35
N GLY A 432 -21.58 0.64 -6.64
CA GLY A 432 -21.86 2.02 -7.06
C GLY A 432 -20.74 3.00 -6.71
N ASN A 433 -19.72 2.60 -5.94
CA ASN A 433 -18.52 3.42 -5.75
C ASN A 433 -17.66 3.40 -7.03
N PRO A 434 -17.45 4.56 -7.67
CA PRO A 434 -16.82 4.60 -8.99
C PRO A 434 -15.30 4.41 -8.98
N LEU A 435 -14.65 4.44 -7.81
CA LEU A 435 -13.19 4.54 -7.71
C LEU A 435 -12.54 3.20 -7.35
N THR A 436 -13.02 2.50 -6.33
CA THR A 436 -12.30 1.37 -5.73
C THR A 436 -11.92 0.27 -6.72
N ALA A 437 -12.85 -0.12 -7.59
CA ALA A 437 -12.59 -1.12 -8.62
C ALA A 437 -11.62 -0.60 -9.70
N ARG A 438 -11.78 0.66 -10.15
CA ARG A 438 -10.89 1.28 -11.14
C ARG A 438 -9.46 1.41 -10.61
N VAL A 439 -9.31 1.81 -9.35
CA VAL A 439 -8.00 2.03 -8.71
C VAL A 439 -7.23 0.71 -8.60
N ILE A 440 -7.84 -0.35 -8.06
CA ILE A 440 -7.13 -1.64 -7.95
C ILE A 440 -6.81 -2.25 -9.32
N VAL A 441 -7.73 -2.13 -10.30
CA VAL A 441 -7.47 -2.56 -11.68
C VAL A 441 -6.30 -1.80 -12.27
N ASN A 442 -6.27 -0.47 -12.11
CA ASN A 442 -5.20 0.36 -12.61
C ASN A 442 -3.85 -0.01 -11.99
N ARG A 443 -3.82 -0.26 -10.68
CA ARG A 443 -2.62 -0.68 -9.95
C ARG A 443 -2.14 -2.08 -10.41
N VAL A 444 -3.04 -3.05 -10.60
CA VAL A 444 -2.68 -4.37 -11.13
C VAL A 444 -2.12 -4.25 -12.55
N TRP A 445 -2.78 -3.49 -13.42
CA TRP A 445 -2.30 -3.20 -14.77
C TRP A 445 -0.91 -2.58 -14.76
N GLN A 446 -0.72 -1.55 -13.93
CA GLN A 446 0.55 -0.87 -13.76
C GLN A 446 1.69 -1.83 -13.37
N ARG A 447 1.42 -2.84 -12.52
CA ARG A 447 2.46 -3.81 -12.15
C ARG A 447 2.86 -4.74 -13.29
N TYR A 448 2.04 -4.95 -14.30
CA TYR A 448 2.40 -5.75 -15.47
C TYR A 448 3.03 -4.92 -16.60
N PHE A 449 2.57 -3.69 -16.80
CA PHE A 449 2.96 -2.83 -17.92
C PHE A 449 3.87 -1.65 -17.53
N GLY A 450 4.12 -1.42 -16.24
CA GLY A 450 5.01 -0.35 -15.75
C GLY A 450 4.35 1.03 -15.65
N SER A 451 3.27 1.25 -16.39
CA SER A 451 2.38 2.40 -16.27
C SER A 451 0.94 1.91 -16.12
N GLY A 452 0.16 2.61 -15.30
CA GLY A 452 -1.29 2.41 -15.24
C GLY A 452 -1.97 2.90 -16.53
N LEU A 453 -3.23 2.47 -16.71
CA LEU A 453 -4.14 3.09 -17.67
C LEU A 453 -4.37 4.56 -17.31
N VAL A 454 -4.50 4.83 -16.01
CA VAL A 454 -4.39 6.15 -15.37
C VAL A 454 -2.94 6.32 -14.91
N PRO A 455 -2.15 7.23 -15.53
CA PRO A 455 -0.71 7.36 -15.23
C PRO A 455 -0.39 7.85 -13.82
N THR A 456 -1.38 8.42 -13.12
CA THR A 456 -1.29 8.94 -11.75
C THR A 456 -2.05 7.99 -10.81
N PRO A 457 -1.42 6.88 -10.36
CA PRO A 457 -2.14 5.81 -9.66
C PRO A 457 -2.69 6.22 -8.28
N ASP A 458 -2.21 7.35 -7.75
CA ASP A 458 -2.56 7.89 -6.43
C ASP A 458 -3.49 9.11 -6.51
N ASP A 459 -3.83 9.58 -7.72
CA ASP A 459 -4.68 10.75 -7.94
C ASP A 459 -5.56 10.59 -9.20
N PHE A 460 -6.82 10.25 -9.00
CA PHE A 460 -7.88 10.13 -10.02
C PHE A 460 -8.73 11.42 -10.09
N GLY A 461 -8.40 12.40 -9.25
CA GLY A 461 -9.05 13.69 -9.16
C GLY A 461 -8.71 14.61 -10.34
N ARG A 462 -9.05 15.89 -10.18
CA ARG A 462 -8.82 16.96 -11.18
C ARG A 462 -7.35 17.32 -11.36
N THR A 463 -6.50 17.00 -10.38
CA THR A 463 -5.05 17.18 -10.49
C THR A 463 -4.35 15.97 -11.12
N GLY A 464 -5.02 14.82 -11.15
CA GLY A 464 -4.60 13.63 -11.86
C GLY A 464 -4.70 13.74 -13.38
N LEU A 465 -4.17 12.73 -14.06
CA LEU A 465 -4.25 12.57 -15.51
C LEU A 465 -5.41 11.61 -15.87
N PRO A 466 -6.16 11.87 -16.95
CA PRO A 466 -7.22 10.96 -17.38
C PRO A 466 -6.66 9.61 -17.86
N PRO A 467 -7.49 8.54 -17.89
CA PRO A 467 -7.08 7.26 -18.42
C PRO A 467 -6.79 7.36 -19.92
N THR A 468 -5.75 6.65 -20.37
CA THR A 468 -5.45 6.45 -21.79
C THR A 468 -6.52 5.59 -22.48
N HIS A 469 -7.07 4.60 -21.76
CA HIS A 469 -8.08 3.68 -22.26
C HIS A 469 -9.26 3.60 -21.28
N PRO A 470 -10.16 4.61 -21.27
CA PRO A 470 -11.28 4.64 -20.33
C PRO A 470 -12.19 3.41 -20.43
N GLU A 471 -12.48 2.95 -21.65
CA GLU A 471 -13.32 1.76 -21.87
C GLU A 471 -12.65 0.48 -21.33
N LEU A 472 -11.33 0.32 -21.51
CA LEU A 472 -10.61 -0.82 -20.97
C LEU A 472 -10.58 -0.80 -19.44
N LEU A 473 -10.38 0.38 -18.83
CA LEU A 473 -10.42 0.54 -17.38
C LEU A 473 -11.77 0.12 -16.81
N ASP A 474 -12.86 0.61 -17.41
CA ASP A 474 -14.22 0.31 -16.95
C ASP A 474 -14.61 -1.14 -17.24
N HIS A 475 -14.17 -1.71 -18.37
CA HIS A 475 -14.35 -3.13 -18.66
C HIS A 475 -13.71 -3.99 -17.56
N LEU A 476 -12.43 -3.77 -17.27
CA LEU A 476 -11.71 -4.53 -16.25
C LEU A 476 -12.29 -4.32 -14.84
N ALA A 477 -12.73 -3.10 -14.51
CA ALA A 477 -13.36 -2.79 -13.22
C ALA A 477 -14.73 -3.49 -13.08
N SER A 478 -15.56 -3.44 -14.13
CA SER A 478 -16.86 -4.12 -14.14
C SER A 478 -16.71 -5.64 -14.07
N GLU A 479 -15.77 -6.22 -14.83
CA GLU A 479 -15.46 -7.66 -14.78
C GLU A 479 -14.95 -8.09 -13.41
N LEU A 480 -14.08 -7.31 -12.77
CA LEU A 480 -13.61 -7.61 -11.41
C LEU A 480 -14.78 -7.71 -10.43
N MET A 481 -15.72 -6.76 -10.49
CA MET A 481 -16.90 -6.78 -9.62
C MET A 481 -17.82 -7.96 -9.94
N ALA A 482 -18.08 -8.23 -11.23
CA ALA A 482 -18.92 -9.33 -11.70
C ALA A 482 -18.37 -10.72 -11.31
N GLN A 483 -17.04 -10.85 -11.25
CA GLN A 483 -16.35 -12.08 -10.84
C GLN A 483 -16.11 -12.16 -9.33
N GLY A 484 -16.87 -11.41 -8.52
CA GLY A 484 -16.83 -11.48 -7.07
C GLY A 484 -15.55 -10.89 -6.46
N TRP A 485 -14.97 -9.88 -7.11
CA TRP A 485 -13.77 -9.15 -6.65
C TRP A 485 -12.51 -10.03 -6.51
N LYS A 486 -12.42 -11.10 -7.31
CA LYS A 486 -11.29 -12.04 -7.31
C LYS A 486 -10.12 -11.51 -8.13
N LEU A 487 -9.02 -11.17 -7.46
CA LEU A 487 -7.85 -10.59 -8.12
C LEU A 487 -7.15 -11.59 -9.02
N LYS A 488 -7.07 -12.88 -8.65
CA LYS A 488 -6.41 -13.88 -9.51
C LYS A 488 -7.09 -14.02 -10.87
N ALA A 489 -8.41 -13.82 -10.94
CA ALA A 489 -9.12 -13.82 -12.20
C ALA A 489 -8.73 -12.62 -13.10
N LEU A 490 -8.58 -11.43 -12.50
CA LEU A 490 -8.03 -10.24 -13.18
C LEU A 490 -6.59 -10.47 -13.66
N HIS A 491 -5.71 -11.00 -12.80
CA HIS A 491 -4.33 -11.34 -13.20
C HIS A 491 -4.31 -12.31 -14.36
N ARG A 492 -5.13 -13.37 -14.30
CA ARG A 492 -5.25 -14.37 -15.35
C ARG A 492 -5.70 -13.76 -16.68
N ALA A 493 -6.72 -12.90 -16.67
CA ALA A 493 -7.19 -12.22 -17.87
C ALA A 493 -6.08 -11.38 -18.53
N ILE A 494 -5.33 -10.61 -17.73
CA ILE A 494 -4.21 -9.80 -18.23
C ILE A 494 -3.08 -10.70 -18.78
N LEU A 495 -2.66 -11.72 -18.04
CA LEU A 495 -1.56 -12.61 -18.44
C LEU A 495 -1.87 -13.41 -19.72
N LEU A 496 -3.14 -13.71 -19.99
CA LEU A 496 -3.57 -14.42 -21.20
C LEU A 496 -3.73 -13.51 -22.43
N SER A 497 -3.84 -12.19 -22.25
CA SER A 497 -3.96 -11.22 -23.35
C SER A 497 -2.73 -11.23 -24.27
N GLU A 498 -2.93 -10.95 -25.56
CA GLU A 498 -1.81 -10.72 -26.48
C GLU A 498 -0.97 -9.53 -26.03
N ALA A 499 -1.59 -8.47 -25.53
CA ALA A 499 -0.92 -7.29 -25.00
C ALA A 499 0.18 -7.63 -23.98
N TYR A 500 -0.12 -8.49 -23.00
CA TYR A 500 0.90 -8.94 -22.04
C TYR A 500 2.00 -9.77 -22.71
N ARG A 501 1.61 -10.58 -23.71
CA ARG A 501 2.48 -11.52 -24.43
C ARG A 501 3.34 -10.87 -25.53
N ARG A 502 3.10 -9.60 -25.89
CA ARG A 502 3.87 -8.87 -26.92
C ARG A 502 5.37 -8.83 -26.62
N SER A 503 6.17 -8.75 -27.69
CA SER A 503 7.60 -8.53 -27.62
C SER A 503 7.93 -7.13 -27.09
N THR A 504 9.13 -6.95 -26.54
CA THR A 504 9.65 -5.63 -26.13
C THR A 504 10.41 -4.93 -27.25
N ALA A 505 10.35 -5.47 -28.48
CA ALA A 505 11.13 -4.97 -29.61
C ALA A 505 10.74 -3.52 -29.93
N ILE A 506 11.74 -2.70 -30.26
CA ILE A 506 11.53 -1.28 -30.54
C ILE A 506 11.51 -0.98 -32.04
N ASP A 507 11.63 -1.99 -32.91
CA ASP A 507 11.76 -1.87 -34.37
C ASP A 507 10.48 -1.43 -35.11
N ASN A 508 9.36 -1.26 -34.40
CA ASN A 508 8.11 -0.70 -34.90
C ASN A 508 8.20 0.82 -35.17
N ALA A 509 8.41 1.22 -36.42
CA ALA A 509 8.59 2.63 -36.78
C ALA A 509 7.38 3.52 -36.43
N PRO A 510 6.13 3.16 -36.77
CA PRO A 510 4.96 3.96 -36.35
C PRO A 510 4.84 4.10 -34.84
N GLY A 511 5.09 3.03 -34.09
CA GLY A 511 5.08 3.04 -32.63
C GLY A 511 6.12 4.00 -32.06
N ARG A 512 7.37 3.95 -32.54
CA ARG A 512 8.41 4.88 -32.09
C ARG A 512 8.11 6.35 -32.42
N GLU A 513 7.57 6.62 -33.60
CA GLU A 513 7.32 7.98 -34.06
C GLU A 513 6.10 8.61 -33.36
N LYS A 514 5.05 7.83 -33.11
CA LYS A 514 3.76 8.34 -32.61
C LYS A 514 3.52 8.09 -31.12
N ASP A 515 4.23 7.13 -30.52
CA ASP A 515 4.03 6.69 -29.13
C ASP A 515 5.32 6.09 -28.54
N GLU A 516 6.38 6.91 -28.45
CA GLU A 516 7.69 6.51 -27.93
C GLU A 516 7.62 5.89 -26.52
N ASP A 517 6.82 6.51 -25.64
CA ASP A 517 6.57 6.10 -24.26
C ASP A 517 5.70 4.82 -24.16
N ASN A 518 5.19 4.31 -25.28
CA ASN A 518 4.32 3.14 -25.35
C ASN A 518 3.08 3.25 -24.44
N ARG A 519 2.45 4.43 -24.43
CA ARG A 519 1.21 4.73 -23.68
C ARG A 519 0.00 3.97 -24.24
N TRP A 520 0.06 3.57 -25.50
CA TRP A 520 -0.97 2.78 -26.20
C TRP A 520 -0.70 1.27 -26.20
N PHE A 521 0.34 0.83 -25.46
CA PHE A 521 0.67 -0.58 -25.24
C PHE A 521 0.87 -1.40 -26.52
N TRP A 522 1.33 -0.79 -27.61
CA TRP A 522 1.63 -1.49 -28.87
C TRP A 522 2.77 -2.52 -28.73
N ARG A 523 3.59 -2.41 -27.68
CA ARG A 523 4.58 -3.42 -27.25
C ARG A 523 4.49 -3.68 -25.76
N GLN A 524 5.24 -4.68 -25.26
CA GLN A 524 5.46 -4.78 -23.81
C GLN A 524 6.57 -3.83 -23.37
N ASN A 525 6.43 -3.26 -22.17
CA ASN A 525 7.43 -2.39 -21.55
C ASN A 525 8.55 -3.20 -20.87
N LEU A 526 9.79 -2.73 -21.06
CA LEU A 526 10.93 -3.18 -20.26
C LEU A 526 10.82 -2.56 -18.87
N ARG A 527 10.99 -3.40 -17.84
CA ARG A 527 10.86 -2.98 -16.44
C ARG A 527 12.08 -3.39 -15.65
N ARG A 528 12.47 -2.53 -14.71
CA ARG A 528 13.48 -2.86 -13.70
C ARG A 528 12.90 -3.85 -12.69
N LEU A 529 13.76 -4.69 -12.16
CA LEU A 529 13.42 -5.56 -11.03
C LEU A 529 13.43 -4.73 -9.75
N ASP A 530 12.45 -4.98 -8.89
CA ASP A 530 12.41 -4.40 -7.54
C ASP A 530 13.59 -4.93 -6.70
N ALA A 531 14.02 -4.16 -5.69
CA ALA A 531 15.08 -4.54 -4.74
C ALA A 531 14.94 -5.98 -4.22
N GLU A 532 13.73 -6.35 -3.83
CA GLU A 532 13.40 -7.66 -3.29
C GLU A 532 13.60 -8.77 -4.33
N ALA A 533 13.24 -8.52 -5.59
CA ALA A 533 13.41 -9.50 -6.67
C ALA A 533 14.89 -9.71 -7.02
N ILE A 534 15.70 -8.64 -6.93
CA ILE A 534 17.16 -8.73 -7.11
C ILE A 534 17.77 -9.57 -5.98
N ARG A 535 17.48 -9.22 -4.72
CA ARG A 535 18.01 -9.94 -3.54
C ARG A 535 17.56 -11.40 -3.52
N ASP A 536 16.26 -11.66 -3.69
CA ASP A 536 15.71 -13.02 -3.70
C ASP A 536 16.26 -13.84 -4.88
N GLY A 537 16.48 -13.20 -6.03
CA GLY A 537 17.11 -13.82 -7.20
C GLY A 537 18.54 -14.27 -6.92
N MET A 538 19.36 -13.43 -6.25
CA MET A 538 20.72 -13.78 -5.84
C MET A 538 20.74 -14.99 -4.90
N LEU A 539 19.85 -15.03 -3.91
CA LEU A 539 19.70 -16.15 -2.98
C LEU A 539 19.25 -17.43 -3.69
N LEU A 540 18.35 -17.31 -4.68
CA LEU A 540 17.84 -18.47 -5.41
C LEU A 540 18.95 -19.11 -6.26
N VAL A 541 19.70 -18.31 -7.01
CA VAL A 541 20.76 -18.84 -7.89
C VAL A 541 21.94 -19.38 -7.09
N SER A 542 22.27 -18.79 -5.94
CA SER A 542 23.29 -19.32 -5.03
C SER A 542 22.85 -20.59 -4.29
N GLY A 543 21.57 -20.95 -4.35
CA GLY A 543 21.02 -22.15 -3.69
C GLY A 543 20.75 -21.97 -2.20
N ARG A 544 20.72 -20.73 -1.71
CA ARG A 544 20.56 -20.38 -0.29
C ARG A 544 19.15 -19.98 0.10
N LEU A 545 18.31 -19.58 -0.87
CA LEU A 545 16.98 -19.04 -0.60
C LEU A 545 16.12 -19.99 0.25
N SER A 546 15.69 -19.53 1.42
CA SER A 546 14.68 -20.19 2.24
C SER A 546 13.27 -19.76 1.81
N LEU A 547 12.44 -20.75 1.49
CA LEU A 547 11.03 -20.54 1.13
C LEU A 547 10.08 -20.56 2.34
N LYS A 548 10.63 -20.57 3.57
CA LYS A 548 9.86 -20.53 4.83
C LYS A 548 8.96 -19.29 4.85
N MET A 549 7.66 -19.55 4.85
CA MET A 549 6.62 -18.52 4.91
C MET A 549 6.23 -18.20 6.34
N GLU A 550 5.70 -16.99 6.52
CA GLU A 550 5.03 -16.52 7.74
C GLU A 550 5.93 -16.52 8.99
N GLY A 551 5.41 -15.99 10.09
CA GLY A 551 6.11 -15.87 11.36
C GLY A 551 6.92 -14.58 11.49
N PRO A 552 7.61 -14.38 12.62
CA PRO A 552 8.36 -13.16 12.89
C PRO A 552 9.34 -12.78 11.77
N SER A 553 9.51 -11.49 11.58
CA SER A 553 10.50 -10.94 10.65
C SER A 553 11.91 -11.21 11.12
N VAL A 554 12.83 -11.30 10.17
CA VAL A 554 14.23 -11.62 10.43
C VAL A 554 15.11 -10.38 10.24
N PHE A 555 16.06 -10.22 11.14
CA PHE A 555 17.11 -9.21 11.04
C PHE A 555 18.29 -9.81 10.26
N VAL A 556 18.64 -9.20 9.14
CA VAL A 556 19.88 -9.53 8.43
C VAL A 556 21.07 -8.87 9.10
N SER A 557 22.25 -9.46 9.00
CA SER A 557 23.48 -8.78 9.40
C SER A 557 23.70 -7.54 8.53
N LEU A 558 23.96 -6.40 9.17
CA LEU A 558 24.30 -5.15 8.49
C LEU A 558 25.82 -4.92 8.49
N PRO A 559 26.36 -4.17 7.52
CA PRO A 559 27.77 -3.77 7.55
C PRO A 559 28.09 -2.95 8.80
N LYS A 560 29.29 -3.13 9.36
CA LYS A 560 29.73 -2.40 10.58
C LYS A 560 29.56 -0.88 10.48
N ALA A 561 29.79 -0.30 9.31
CA ALA A 561 29.64 1.13 9.05
C ALA A 561 28.22 1.66 9.31
N VAL A 562 27.19 0.80 9.19
CA VAL A 562 25.78 1.14 9.40
C VAL A 562 25.40 1.12 10.89
N HIS A 563 26.13 0.36 11.71
CA HIS A 563 25.87 0.33 13.16
C HIS A 563 26.28 1.63 13.85
N GLY A 564 27.26 2.36 13.30
CA GLY A 564 27.74 3.64 13.81
C GLY A 564 26.86 4.85 13.46
N THR A 565 25.85 4.70 12.60
CA THR A 565 24.90 5.77 12.23
C THR A 565 23.66 5.79 13.12
N GLN A 566 23.65 5.00 14.21
CA GLN A 566 22.53 4.86 15.13
C GLN A 566 22.71 5.78 16.34
N ASP A 567 21.63 6.39 16.84
CA ASP A 567 21.65 7.23 18.05
C ASP A 567 22.17 6.50 19.30
N SER A 568 22.08 5.17 19.29
CA SER A 568 22.73 4.28 20.23
C SER A 568 23.47 3.21 19.45
N GLU A 569 24.78 3.38 19.25
CA GLU A 569 25.63 2.47 18.48
C GLU A 569 25.32 0.99 18.81
N GLY A 570 24.92 0.24 17.78
CA GLY A 570 24.68 -1.20 17.87
C GLY A 570 23.38 -1.64 18.57
N LYS A 571 22.56 -0.73 19.10
CA LYS A 571 21.29 -1.09 19.80
C LYS A 571 20.03 -0.92 18.95
N GLY A 572 20.14 -0.27 17.79
CA GLY A 572 19.02 0.03 16.91
C GLY A 572 18.60 -1.11 15.97
N TRP A 573 19.38 -2.20 15.92
CA TRP A 573 19.15 -3.33 15.00
C TRP A 573 19.35 -4.65 15.73
N GLY A 574 18.42 -5.59 15.57
CA GLY A 574 18.53 -6.95 16.09
C GLY A 574 19.45 -7.82 15.23
N GLU A 575 19.66 -9.07 15.64
CA GLU A 575 20.39 -10.06 14.85
C GLU A 575 19.64 -11.40 14.90
N SER A 576 19.18 -11.88 13.75
CA SER A 576 18.58 -13.20 13.63
C SER A 576 19.64 -14.26 13.31
N PRO A 577 19.40 -15.54 13.65
CA PRO A 577 20.30 -16.63 13.27
C PRO A 577 20.56 -16.66 11.77
N LEU A 578 21.81 -16.97 11.37
CA LEU A 578 22.24 -16.90 9.96
C LEU A 578 21.39 -17.76 9.03
N GLU A 579 20.93 -18.92 9.50
CA GLU A 579 20.04 -19.83 8.78
C GLU A 579 18.66 -19.23 8.48
N GLU A 580 18.22 -18.21 9.22
CA GLU A 580 16.97 -17.52 9.00
C GLU A 580 17.11 -16.27 8.12
N GLN A 581 18.32 -15.73 7.96
CA GLN A 581 18.56 -14.49 7.20
C GLN A 581 18.38 -14.66 5.67
N ASP A 582 18.47 -15.89 5.17
CA ASP A 582 18.33 -16.22 3.74
C ASP A 582 16.85 -16.40 3.32
N ARG A 583 15.88 -15.96 4.14
CA ARG A 583 14.47 -15.87 3.75
C ARG A 583 14.25 -14.83 2.65
N ARG A 584 13.13 -14.99 1.94
CA ARG A 584 12.64 -13.97 0.99
C ARG A 584 12.57 -12.60 1.65
N SER A 585 12.86 -11.57 0.85
CA SER A 585 13.04 -10.20 1.31
C SER A 585 11.80 -9.60 1.96
N ILE A 586 10.59 -10.10 1.64
CA ILE A 586 9.35 -9.69 2.30
C ILE A 586 9.31 -10.05 3.80
N TYR A 587 10.12 -11.01 4.25
CA TYR A 587 10.20 -11.41 5.66
C TYR A 587 11.31 -10.71 6.44
N LEU A 588 12.06 -9.81 5.82
CA LEU A 588 13.03 -9.01 6.54
C LEU A 588 12.31 -7.97 7.38
N VAL A 589 12.88 -7.62 8.52
CA VAL A 589 12.36 -6.51 9.32
C VAL A 589 12.41 -5.22 8.49
N VAL A 590 11.33 -4.45 8.54
CA VAL A 590 11.27 -3.14 7.90
C VAL A 590 11.26 -2.08 9.00
N LYS A 591 12.35 -1.33 9.13
CA LYS A 591 12.42 -0.16 10.01
C LYS A 591 12.41 1.13 9.19
N ARG A 592 11.90 2.21 9.78
CA ARG A 592 11.82 3.52 9.14
C ARG A 592 13.11 4.32 9.22
N ALA A 593 13.77 4.33 10.38
CA ALA A 593 14.98 5.13 10.57
C ALA A 593 16.23 4.42 10.03
N LEU A 594 16.31 3.10 10.16
CA LEU A 594 17.47 2.32 9.72
C LEU A 594 17.08 1.28 8.67
N LYS A 595 17.45 1.54 7.41
CA LYS A 595 17.13 0.64 6.30
C LYS A 595 18.29 -0.31 5.98
N ILE A 596 17.94 -1.42 5.32
CA ILE A 596 18.92 -2.35 4.75
C ILE A 596 19.56 -1.66 3.53
N PRO A 597 20.87 -1.36 3.53
CA PRO A 597 21.49 -0.54 2.48
C PRO A 597 21.31 -1.12 1.07
N PHE A 598 21.41 -2.45 0.94
CA PHE A 598 21.18 -3.13 -0.32
C PHE A 598 19.78 -2.82 -0.87
N LEU A 599 18.73 -2.92 -0.04
CA LEU A 599 17.36 -2.66 -0.50
C LEU A 599 17.17 -1.18 -0.84
N GLU A 600 17.68 -0.28 -0.01
CA GLU A 600 17.59 1.17 -0.23
C GLU A 600 18.27 1.60 -1.53
N ALA A 601 19.44 1.05 -1.86
CA ALA A 601 20.13 1.35 -3.12
C ALA A 601 19.29 0.99 -4.35
N TYR A 602 18.43 -0.02 -4.27
CA TYR A 602 17.53 -0.46 -5.35
C TYR A 602 16.09 0.05 -5.17
N ASP A 603 15.96 1.29 -4.69
CA ASP A 603 14.70 2.05 -4.63
C ASP A 603 13.61 1.41 -3.73
N PHE A 604 14.00 0.73 -2.65
CA PHE A 604 13.04 0.31 -1.61
C PHE A 604 12.37 1.54 -0.95
N PRO A 605 11.04 1.52 -0.71
CA PRO A 605 10.30 2.71 -0.29
C PRO A 605 10.67 3.16 1.13
N ALA A 606 10.40 4.42 1.44
CA ALA A 606 10.66 5.00 2.75
C ALA A 606 9.73 4.49 3.87
N CYS A 607 8.57 3.91 3.51
CA CYS A 607 7.54 3.43 4.44
C CYS A 607 6.98 4.48 5.41
N SER A 608 7.18 5.78 5.16
CA SER A 608 6.60 6.90 5.93
C SER A 608 5.32 7.46 5.31
N VAL A 609 5.15 7.31 4.00
CA VAL A 609 3.98 7.76 3.22
C VAL A 609 3.52 6.65 2.28
N SER A 610 2.23 6.66 1.90
CA SER A 610 1.66 5.65 1.00
C SER A 610 2.29 5.80 -0.39
N VAL A 611 2.74 4.70 -0.99
CA VAL A 611 3.43 4.73 -2.29
C VAL A 611 2.69 3.85 -3.30
N GLY A 612 2.00 4.46 -4.26
CA GLY A 612 1.40 3.73 -5.38
C GLY A 612 2.38 3.30 -6.45
N GLN A 613 3.43 4.11 -6.65
CA GLN A 613 4.50 3.84 -7.59
C GLN A 613 5.85 4.16 -6.95
N ARG A 614 6.72 3.15 -6.83
CA ARG A 614 8.09 3.38 -6.38
C ARG A 614 8.85 4.20 -7.45
N PRO A 615 9.77 5.08 -7.04
CA PRO A 615 10.74 5.62 -7.98
C PRO A 615 11.56 4.47 -8.61
N SER A 616 12.04 4.67 -9.83
CA SER A 616 12.90 3.72 -10.52
C SER A 616 14.11 4.48 -11.05
N THR A 617 15.24 4.33 -10.37
CA THR A 617 16.46 5.07 -10.70
C THR A 617 17.47 4.19 -11.45
N THR A 618 18.35 4.84 -12.21
CA THR A 618 19.52 4.21 -12.86
C THR A 618 20.73 5.04 -12.51
N ILE A 619 21.45 4.67 -11.45
CA ILE A 619 22.54 5.46 -10.89
C ILE A 619 23.77 4.59 -10.61
N ALA A 620 24.97 5.18 -10.71
CA ALA A 620 26.23 4.48 -10.47
C ALA A 620 26.33 3.78 -9.09
N PRO A 621 25.80 4.34 -7.99
CA PRO A 621 25.79 3.66 -6.69
C PRO A 621 25.14 2.28 -6.70
N GLN A 622 24.13 2.02 -7.54
CA GLN A 622 23.52 0.70 -7.67
C GLN A 622 24.50 -0.35 -8.23
N ALA A 623 25.33 0.03 -9.20
CA ALA A 623 26.35 -0.88 -9.74
C ALA A 623 27.46 -1.12 -8.71
N LEU A 624 27.88 -0.07 -8.01
CA LEU A 624 28.89 -0.18 -6.94
C LEU A 624 28.38 -1.03 -5.77
N MET A 625 27.09 -0.93 -5.42
CA MET A 625 26.45 -1.79 -4.42
C MET A 625 26.58 -3.28 -4.81
N SER A 626 26.22 -3.65 -6.05
CA SER A 626 26.37 -5.04 -6.53
C SER A 626 27.80 -5.60 -6.43
N LEU A 627 28.82 -4.76 -6.59
CA LEU A 627 30.23 -5.19 -6.58
C LEU A 627 30.85 -5.26 -5.18
N ASN A 628 30.46 -4.34 -4.29
CA ASN A 628 31.15 -4.11 -3.02
C ASN A 628 30.34 -4.54 -1.79
N ASP A 629 29.05 -4.81 -1.94
CA ASP A 629 28.20 -5.23 -0.83
C ASP A 629 28.58 -6.62 -0.30
N GLU A 630 28.69 -6.74 1.02
CA GLU A 630 29.06 -8.01 1.66
C GLU A 630 28.06 -9.13 1.38
N PHE A 631 26.76 -8.81 1.30
CA PHE A 631 25.75 -9.80 0.96
C PHE A 631 25.91 -10.26 -0.49
N ALA A 632 26.06 -9.33 -1.44
CA ALA A 632 26.27 -9.67 -2.85
C ALA A 632 27.52 -10.55 -3.05
N GLN A 633 28.65 -10.22 -2.40
CA GLN A 633 29.89 -11.01 -2.47
C GLN A 633 29.71 -12.42 -1.88
N LYS A 634 29.02 -12.55 -0.74
CA LYS A 634 28.69 -13.87 -0.16
C LYS A 634 27.87 -14.73 -1.11
N GLN A 635 26.89 -14.14 -1.81
CA GLN A 635 26.09 -14.88 -2.80
C GLN A 635 26.90 -15.26 -4.04
N ALA A 636 27.82 -14.41 -4.50
CA ALA A 636 28.73 -14.72 -5.60
C ALA A 636 29.65 -15.90 -5.25
N MET A 637 30.23 -15.92 -4.05
CA MET A 637 31.06 -17.04 -3.57
C MET A 637 30.25 -18.34 -3.44
N ALA A 638 29.03 -18.26 -2.88
CA ALA A 638 28.15 -19.42 -2.77
C ALA A 638 27.73 -19.98 -4.14
N LEU A 639 27.46 -19.11 -5.11
CA LEU A 639 27.19 -19.52 -6.48
C LEU A 639 28.41 -20.19 -7.10
N ALA A 640 29.61 -19.63 -6.96
CA ALA A 640 30.85 -20.21 -7.46
C ALA A 640 31.04 -21.63 -6.91
N SER A 641 30.97 -21.81 -5.58
CA SER A 641 31.10 -23.13 -4.94
C SER A 641 30.01 -24.14 -5.34
N ARG A 642 28.86 -23.68 -5.84
CA ARG A 642 27.78 -24.55 -6.30
C ARG A 642 27.99 -25.05 -7.73
N VAL A 643 28.66 -24.27 -8.58
CA VAL A 643 28.82 -24.57 -10.02
C VAL A 643 30.20 -25.10 -10.39
N THR A 644 31.17 -25.01 -9.48
CA THR A 644 32.48 -25.68 -9.55
C THR A 644 32.46 -26.94 -8.71
#